data_AF-A0A8H4VX25-F1
#
_entry.id   AF-A0A8H4VX25-F1
#
_cell.length_a   1.000
_cell.length_b   1.000
_cell.length_c   1.000
_cell.angle_alpha   90.00
_cell.angle_beta   90.00
_cell.angle_gamma   90.00
#
_symmetry.space_group_name_H-M   'P 1'
#
loop_
_entity.id
_entity.type
_entity.pdbx_description
1 polymer ?
#
loop_
_entity_poly.entity_id
_entity_poly.type
_entity_poly.pdbx_seq_one_letter_code
_entity_poly.pdbx_strand_id
1 'polypeptide(L)'
;MATSGRRPIRIGNASGAIGDGLDQVYRLARDGNVDAITADYLAEFNIAWKAIEMIDRPELGYEPHFLEQLAWKDGAAARFLAEKRIKVVHDGGALNPKGLAEKIQKYLHSQRITNLKVAWVSGDNLTAQVRQVKNSSYKHLDIPGLEQRGDDSKILAANAYTGHSGVIAALEAGADIVVCGRCCDASPVMGLASWWHGWKANEWDKIAGSLMAGHLIECGAYTTGGNYCGFQEVERQYRVGYPIAEIASDGTSIITKPERSNGAVTLDTVKAQFLYEIQGPKYLNPDVIAQIDNGKLEEVAPNRIKLSGITGSPPPPTTKLAICLLGGFQAEISAYCAGLDISAKVALMKSQLLRELDPADFTTLSIEPYGTSKEDPKTQAEATVQIRMFVQARTKEAIERFKKAVFYNGMQGYCGLHLAMDWRTIEPRLFVRYFPALVRQEDVKLRVELVGGGGKAVEVKKREGMEYGMFEGQESYETEKGVDLAGFGETVRRPLGDLVFARSGDKGGNANVGLWVRSPTAYPWLQSFLTIPRLKSLLGDDYKPQYRIERFEAKNLLAVHFVVYGILQEGVDHVQVIHAVLWTGATAALMNPMSTTEDFVHYFEICRPKLLVIDAELVEKVKTAISRIQGLKETEIVILGRSNNSSNESQILLKFPSDFESDTALPVFDLTHQDNRNHTACICFSSGTSGKPKGVELTHYSLIASLAGIRASDPAFYNSENRGVFFAPLCHIYGLNTVALMSAWLGAYVMLMRKYTLPRLLELSSQAQANTLRIVPPIAFAMSKGTEMEKWNLGSVKWIMCSGAALKEEVIEALHKRFKGAPIFQGYGMTETNIATLRAHESGRVGSVGRLFANVEARLVDNDMQDVEVGKEGEMLVRGPTVFRRYMNDPKATAEASHEGWMRTGDVLKADEGGFFYLTDRKKELIKYKGFQVAPAELEGLLITHPFVNEGVICASWDETQSTEVPVAYVTLSQAGREYSGGKEKALREIREWVDGKVAGYKRLRGGVQVLGEIPKTGSGKVLRRLLPTRLKRERGGKL
;
A
#
# COMPACT_ATOMS: atom_id res chain seq x y z
N MET A 1 21.60 -23.66 61.08
CA MET A 1 21.24 -22.37 61.72
C MET A 1 20.61 -21.50 60.64
N ALA A 2 19.52 -20.79 60.94
CA ALA A 2 18.87 -19.90 59.98
C ALA A 2 19.57 -18.53 59.96
N THR A 3 20.01 -18.07 58.80
CA THR A 3 20.48 -16.70 58.59
C THR A 3 19.27 -15.78 58.46
N SER A 4 19.14 -14.79 59.35
CA SER A 4 18.03 -13.83 59.36
C SER A 4 17.95 -13.05 58.04
N GLY A 5 16.85 -13.22 57.32
CA GLY A 5 16.62 -12.53 56.04
C GLY A 5 16.48 -11.01 56.19
N ARG A 6 16.90 -10.26 55.16
CA ARG A 6 16.64 -8.83 55.06
C ARG A 6 15.13 -8.59 54.84
N ARG A 7 14.62 -7.43 55.25
CA ARG A 7 13.21 -7.07 55.03
C ARG A 7 12.86 -7.11 53.53
N PRO A 8 11.60 -7.32 53.15
CA PRO A 8 11.18 -7.21 51.75
C PRO A 8 11.60 -5.88 51.12
N ILE A 9 12.06 -5.93 49.87
CA ILE A 9 12.30 -4.75 49.04
C ILE A 9 10.98 -4.30 48.41
N ARG A 10 10.72 -3.00 48.37
CA ARG A 10 9.53 -2.38 47.78
C ARG A 10 9.90 -1.79 46.42
N ILE A 11 9.43 -2.38 45.34
CA ILE A 11 9.76 -1.97 43.96
C ILE A 11 8.46 -1.56 43.25
N GLY A 12 8.40 -0.34 42.70
CA GLY A 12 7.23 0.16 41.96
C GLY A 12 7.54 0.41 40.49
N ASN A 13 6.61 0.10 39.60
CA ASN A 13 6.74 0.35 38.16
C ASN A 13 6.15 1.72 37.76
N ALA A 14 6.86 2.50 36.94
CA ALA A 14 6.44 3.82 36.48
C ALA A 14 6.05 3.93 34.99
N SER A 15 6.17 2.85 34.21
CA SER A 15 5.77 2.78 32.80
C SER A 15 5.81 1.34 32.28
N GLY A 16 4.89 1.02 31.36
CA GLY A 16 4.92 -0.21 30.56
C GLY A 16 4.76 0.04 29.06
N ALA A 17 4.90 1.30 28.60
CA ALA A 17 4.83 1.69 27.19
C ALA A 17 5.30 3.15 26.97
N ILE A 18 5.78 3.47 25.77
CA ILE A 18 6.08 4.86 25.39
C ILE A 18 4.83 5.73 25.47
N GLY A 19 4.98 6.94 26.01
CA GLY A 19 3.88 7.89 26.22
C GLY A 19 3.09 7.63 27.50
N ASP A 20 3.19 6.44 28.08
CA ASP A 20 2.43 6.06 29.26
C ASP A 20 3.00 6.63 30.57
N GLY A 21 2.13 6.83 31.56
CA GLY A 21 2.56 7.10 32.94
C GLY A 21 3.39 8.37 33.14
N LEU A 22 3.23 9.43 32.34
CA LEU A 22 4.04 10.66 32.38
C LEU A 22 4.31 11.26 33.79
N ASP A 23 3.40 11.09 34.75
CA ASP A 23 3.55 11.57 36.12
C ASP A 23 3.86 10.48 37.18
N GLN A 24 4.05 9.22 36.79
CA GLN A 24 4.15 8.09 37.73
C GLN A 24 5.51 8.00 38.44
N VAL A 25 6.64 8.34 37.79
CA VAL A 25 7.96 8.42 38.48
C VAL A 25 7.88 9.43 39.64
N TYR A 26 7.25 10.58 39.40
CA TYR A 26 6.98 11.59 40.42
C TYR A 26 6.06 11.06 41.54
N ARG A 27 4.96 10.39 41.20
CA ARG A 27 4.02 9.82 42.19
C ARG A 27 4.66 8.73 43.05
N LEU A 28 5.41 7.80 42.47
CA LEU A 28 6.08 6.73 43.22
C LEU A 28 7.19 7.28 44.11
N ALA A 29 8.04 8.17 43.60
CA ALA A 29 9.10 8.78 44.39
C ALA A 29 8.55 9.65 45.53
N ARG A 30 7.40 10.31 45.35
CA ARG A 30 6.75 11.12 46.39
C ARG A 30 5.96 10.28 47.39
N ASP A 31 5.00 9.48 46.91
CA ASP A 31 3.91 8.86 47.69
C ASP A 31 3.96 7.32 47.74
N GLY A 32 4.71 6.66 46.85
CA GLY A 32 4.68 5.20 46.72
C GLY A 32 5.37 4.42 47.85
N ASN A 33 6.23 5.09 48.62
CA ASN A 33 7.08 4.48 49.65
C ASN A 33 7.85 3.26 49.10
N VAL A 34 8.67 3.48 48.08
CA VAL A 34 9.45 2.44 47.38
C VAL A 34 10.95 2.63 47.61
N ASP A 35 11.69 1.51 47.66
CA ASP A 35 13.15 1.49 47.72
C ASP A 35 13.77 1.71 46.33
N ALA A 36 13.06 1.24 45.30
CA ALA A 36 13.47 1.35 43.90
C ALA A 36 12.27 1.55 42.97
N ILE A 37 12.52 2.16 41.83
CA ILE A 37 11.56 2.32 40.73
C ILE A 37 12.10 1.62 39.49
N THR A 38 11.26 0.83 38.83
CA THR A 38 11.50 0.33 37.47
C THR A 38 10.60 1.06 36.49
N ALA A 39 11.02 1.10 35.22
CA ALA A 39 10.17 1.54 34.13
C ALA A 39 10.58 0.79 32.86
N ASP A 40 9.58 0.36 32.10
CA ASP A 40 9.73 -0.31 30.82
C ASP A 40 9.18 0.61 29.73
N TYR A 41 9.96 0.77 28.66
CA TYR A 41 9.60 1.58 27.51
C TYR A 41 9.71 0.82 26.18
N LEU A 42 10.20 -0.43 26.16
CA LEU A 42 10.64 -1.11 24.93
C LEU A 42 9.96 -2.45 24.70
N ALA A 43 8.78 -2.38 24.08
CA ALA A 43 8.34 -3.51 23.27
C ALA A 43 9.34 -3.73 22.10
N GLU A 44 9.32 -4.96 21.60
CA GLU A 44 9.93 -5.49 20.38
C GLU A 44 10.00 -4.46 19.22
N PHE A 45 8.90 -3.73 19.03
CA PHE A 45 8.68 -2.74 17.98
C PHE A 45 9.51 -1.46 18.16
N ASN A 46 9.78 -1.05 19.40
CA ASN A 46 10.44 0.23 19.73
C ASN A 46 11.94 0.18 19.43
N ILE A 47 12.63 -0.88 19.90
CA ILE A 47 14.01 -1.22 19.48
C ILE A 47 14.13 -1.13 17.95
N ALA A 48 13.16 -1.69 17.25
CA ALA A 48 13.19 -1.85 15.81
C ALA A 48 12.92 -0.53 15.05
N TRP A 49 12.01 0.33 15.52
CA TRP A 49 11.87 1.70 15.00
C TRP A 49 13.09 2.57 15.27
N LYS A 50 13.71 2.44 16.45
CA LYS A 50 14.98 3.10 16.76
C LYS A 50 16.14 2.61 15.89
N ALA A 51 16.10 1.35 15.45
CA ALA A 51 17.02 0.82 14.46
C ALA A 51 16.86 1.44 13.06
N ILE A 52 15.66 1.92 12.70
CA ILE A 52 15.43 2.71 11.47
C ILE A 52 15.84 4.18 11.68
N GLU A 53 15.48 4.80 12.80
CA GLU A 53 15.84 6.19 13.13
C GLU A 53 17.36 6.43 13.06
N MET A 54 18.15 5.47 13.53
CA MET A 54 19.62 5.53 13.50
C MET A 54 20.25 5.41 12.10
N ILE A 55 19.51 5.03 11.06
CA ILE A 55 20.04 4.96 9.68
C ILE A 55 20.38 6.38 9.19
N ASP A 56 19.45 7.32 9.39
CA ASP A 56 19.59 8.71 8.97
C ASP A 56 20.16 9.61 10.10
N ARG A 57 20.02 9.20 11.37
CA ARG A 57 20.44 9.97 12.56
C ARG A 57 21.12 9.10 13.63
N PRO A 58 22.39 8.70 13.43
CA PRO A 58 23.10 7.79 14.33
C PRO A 58 23.26 8.29 15.78
N GLU A 59 23.03 9.57 16.06
CA GLU A 59 23.10 10.18 17.39
C GLU A 59 21.83 10.00 18.25
N LEU A 60 20.79 9.39 17.68
CA LEU A 60 19.52 9.06 18.35
C LEU A 60 19.48 7.58 18.75
N GLY A 61 18.36 6.87 18.58
CA GLY A 61 18.29 5.41 18.81
C GLY A 61 18.03 4.96 20.26
N TYR A 62 17.67 5.88 21.14
CA TYR A 62 17.20 5.63 22.51
C TYR A 62 15.83 6.30 22.69
N GLU A 63 15.08 5.94 23.73
CA GLU A 63 13.76 6.56 23.99
C GLU A 63 13.86 7.77 24.94
N PRO A 64 13.29 8.93 24.58
CA PRO A 64 13.40 10.15 25.39
C PRO A 64 12.44 10.18 26.58
N HIS A 65 11.44 9.30 26.64
CA HIS A 65 10.29 9.39 27.56
C HIS A 65 10.67 9.47 29.05
N PHE A 66 11.73 8.77 29.48
CA PHE A 66 12.22 8.89 30.86
C PHE A 66 12.77 10.29 31.19
N LEU A 67 13.36 11.02 30.23
CA LEU A 67 13.79 12.40 30.45
C LEU A 67 12.59 13.32 30.72
N GLU A 68 11.43 13.05 30.10
CA GLU A 68 10.19 13.80 30.32
C GLU A 68 9.58 13.48 31.70
N GLN A 69 9.54 12.20 32.08
CA GLN A 69 9.14 11.77 33.44
C GLN A 69 10.09 12.30 34.53
N LEU A 70 11.40 12.37 34.27
CA LEU A 70 12.43 12.88 35.18
C LEU A 70 12.38 14.41 35.31
N ALA A 71 12.05 15.10 34.21
CA ALA A 71 11.81 16.54 34.17
C ALA A 71 10.41 16.95 34.67
N TRP A 72 9.52 16.00 34.93
CA TRP A 72 8.14 16.26 35.31
C TRP A 72 8.04 17.14 36.57
N LYS A 73 7.11 18.10 36.52
CA LYS A 73 6.97 19.19 37.52
C LYS A 73 8.30 19.89 37.77
N ASP A 74 8.89 20.41 36.70
CA ASP A 74 10.09 21.26 36.71
C ASP A 74 11.28 20.58 37.40
N GLY A 75 11.48 19.28 37.12
CA GLY A 75 12.51 18.43 37.70
C GLY A 75 12.22 17.91 39.12
N ALA A 76 10.99 18.01 39.62
CA ALA A 76 10.65 17.57 40.97
C ALA A 76 10.77 16.04 41.14
N ALA A 77 10.54 15.26 40.08
CA ALA A 77 10.80 13.82 40.09
C ALA A 77 12.29 13.53 40.37
N ALA A 78 13.20 14.15 39.62
CA ALA A 78 14.65 14.03 39.81
C ALA A 78 15.09 14.39 41.26
N ARG A 79 14.50 15.44 41.84
CA ARG A 79 14.82 15.88 43.20
C ARG A 79 14.41 14.86 44.26
N PHE A 80 13.21 14.26 44.17
CA PHE A 80 12.79 13.22 45.11
C PHE A 80 13.63 11.93 45.02
N LEU A 81 14.06 11.53 43.81
CA LEU A 81 15.00 10.42 43.64
C LEU A 81 16.35 10.70 44.34
N ALA A 82 16.89 11.92 44.15
CA ALA A 82 18.16 12.36 44.72
C ALA A 82 18.14 12.51 46.25
N GLU A 83 17.02 12.98 46.80
CA GLU A 83 16.77 13.14 48.23
C GLU A 83 16.62 11.77 48.93
N LYS A 84 15.72 10.93 48.43
CA LYS A 84 15.35 9.65 49.07
C LYS A 84 16.27 8.49 48.71
N ARG A 85 17.29 8.71 47.85
CA ARG A 85 18.23 7.68 47.37
C ARG A 85 17.57 6.48 46.67
N ILE A 86 16.38 6.69 46.09
CA ILE A 86 15.61 5.67 45.38
C ILE A 86 16.41 5.22 44.16
N LYS A 87 16.65 3.91 44.04
CA LYS A 87 17.35 3.32 42.88
C LYS A 87 16.43 3.28 41.67
N VAL A 88 16.97 3.54 40.48
CA VAL A 88 16.22 3.43 39.22
C VAL A 88 16.92 2.49 38.25
N VAL A 89 16.17 1.55 37.69
CA VAL A 89 16.65 0.66 36.62
C VAL A 89 15.60 0.66 35.51
N HIS A 90 15.99 1.02 34.30
CA HIS A 90 15.10 1.06 33.13
C HIS A 90 15.84 0.65 31.85
N ASP A 91 15.10 0.23 30.83
CA ASP A 91 15.66 -0.36 29.61
C ASP A 91 15.66 0.59 28.39
N GLY A 92 14.93 1.71 28.47
CA GLY A 92 14.75 2.73 27.41
C GLY A 92 16.02 3.33 26.76
N GLY A 93 17.22 2.91 27.16
CA GLY A 93 18.45 3.15 26.39
C GLY A 93 18.45 2.48 25.01
N ALA A 94 17.67 1.41 24.82
CA ALA A 94 17.45 0.73 23.54
C ALA A 94 18.76 0.39 22.79
N LEU A 95 19.05 1.07 21.68
CA LEU A 95 20.26 0.84 20.88
C LEU A 95 21.44 1.73 21.28
N ASN A 96 21.17 2.81 22.01
CA ASN A 96 22.12 3.84 22.40
C ASN A 96 22.01 4.16 23.91
N PRO A 97 22.19 3.18 24.82
CA PRO A 97 22.03 3.39 26.26
C PRO A 97 23.05 4.39 26.82
N LYS A 98 24.25 4.46 26.23
CA LYS A 98 25.25 5.49 26.54
C LYS A 98 24.72 6.91 26.24
N GLY A 99 24.16 7.13 25.04
CA GLY A 99 23.65 8.44 24.63
C GLY A 99 22.50 8.95 25.51
N LEU A 100 21.66 8.04 26.03
CA LEU A 100 20.66 8.37 27.04
C LEU A 100 21.28 8.64 28.41
N ALA A 101 22.19 7.79 28.89
CA ALA A 101 22.89 7.96 30.17
C ALA A 101 23.64 9.30 30.27
N GLU A 102 24.35 9.70 29.21
CA GLU A 102 25.04 11.00 29.13
C GLU A 102 24.05 12.19 29.15
N LYS A 103 22.89 12.05 28.49
CA LYS A 103 21.82 13.08 28.52
C LYS A 103 21.12 13.16 29.88
N ILE A 104 20.90 12.03 30.57
CA ILE A 104 20.40 12.00 31.96
C ILE A 104 21.40 12.69 32.90
N GLN A 105 22.67 12.33 32.88
CA GLN A 105 23.70 12.95 33.73
C GLN A 105 23.80 14.46 33.47
N LYS A 106 23.74 14.89 32.19
CA LYS A 106 23.71 16.32 31.82
C LYS A 106 22.45 17.04 32.32
N TYR A 107 21.28 16.40 32.28
CA TYR A 107 20.05 16.95 32.84
C TYR A 107 20.13 17.09 34.36
N LEU A 108 20.57 16.05 35.08
CA LEU A 108 20.77 16.09 36.53
C LEU A 108 21.74 17.22 36.94
N HIS A 109 22.86 17.39 36.23
CA HIS A 109 23.79 18.50 36.45
C HIS A 109 23.14 19.87 36.19
N SER A 110 22.25 20.01 35.19
CA SER A 110 21.48 21.24 34.98
C SER A 110 20.54 21.57 36.16
N GLN A 111 20.00 20.53 36.81
CA GLN A 111 19.21 20.64 38.04
C GLN A 111 20.07 20.74 39.31
N ARG A 112 21.41 20.85 39.18
CA ARG A 112 22.41 20.87 40.26
C ARG A 112 22.45 19.58 41.11
N ILE A 113 21.93 18.47 40.58
CA ILE A 113 21.96 17.14 41.20
C ILE A 113 23.24 16.43 40.77
N THR A 114 24.16 16.19 41.71
CA THR A 114 25.47 15.55 41.46
C THR A 114 25.73 14.33 42.36
N ASN A 115 24.82 14.04 43.31
CA ASN A 115 24.95 12.94 44.25
C ASN A 115 24.45 11.59 43.72
N LEU A 116 23.74 11.60 42.58
CA LEU A 116 23.29 10.41 41.85
C LEU A 116 24.29 10.04 40.75
N LYS A 117 24.70 8.76 40.71
CA LYS A 117 25.57 8.20 39.66
C LYS A 117 24.75 7.46 38.60
N VAL A 118 24.98 7.78 37.33
CA VAL A 118 24.42 7.04 36.19
C VAL A 118 25.45 6.04 35.64
N ALA A 119 25.00 4.80 35.41
CA ALA A 119 25.75 3.75 34.71
C ALA A 119 24.98 3.27 33.47
N TRP A 120 25.67 2.61 32.53
CA TRP A 120 25.00 1.87 31.47
C TRP A 120 25.54 0.43 31.33
N VAL A 121 24.64 -0.48 30.96
CA VAL A 121 24.96 -1.87 30.63
C VAL A 121 25.05 -1.99 29.10
N SER A 122 25.99 -2.80 28.60
CA SER A 122 26.24 -2.94 27.16
C SER A 122 26.73 -4.35 26.77
N GLY A 123 26.81 -4.61 25.47
CA GLY A 123 27.03 -5.95 24.94
C GLY A 123 25.76 -6.78 24.84
N ASP A 124 24.60 -6.22 25.22
CA ASP A 124 23.30 -6.64 24.69
C ASP A 124 23.29 -6.44 23.17
N ASN A 125 23.71 -5.26 22.69
CA ASN A 125 23.75 -4.89 21.28
C ASN A 125 24.88 -5.64 20.55
N LEU A 126 24.59 -6.88 20.15
CA LEU A 126 25.45 -7.77 19.38
C LEU A 126 25.41 -7.48 17.87
N THR A 127 24.64 -6.50 17.39
CA THR A 127 24.42 -6.21 15.94
C THR A 127 25.68 -6.30 15.09
N ALA A 128 26.78 -5.69 15.53
CA ALA A 128 28.04 -5.71 14.79
C ALA A 128 28.70 -7.10 14.77
N GLN A 129 28.63 -7.86 15.87
CA GLN A 129 29.19 -9.21 15.98
C GLN A 129 28.38 -10.20 15.14
N VAL A 130 27.05 -10.10 15.25
CA VAL A 130 26.07 -10.82 14.43
C VAL A 130 26.33 -10.57 12.93
N ARG A 131 26.46 -9.30 12.51
CA ARG A 131 26.77 -8.92 11.11
C ARG A 131 28.17 -9.28 10.62
N GLN A 132 29.18 -9.34 11.49
CA GLN A 132 30.57 -9.57 11.08
C GLN A 132 30.92 -11.05 10.90
N VAL A 133 30.31 -11.96 11.68
CA VAL A 133 30.53 -13.40 11.50
C VAL A 133 29.71 -13.90 10.32
N LYS A 134 30.27 -13.75 9.11
CA LYS A 134 29.64 -14.17 7.86
C LYS A 134 29.17 -15.62 7.90
N ASN A 135 27.97 -15.86 7.38
CA ASN A 135 27.21 -17.09 7.46
C ASN A 135 26.89 -17.61 8.88
N SER A 136 27.15 -16.89 9.99
CA SER A 136 26.64 -17.34 11.30
C SER A 136 25.11 -17.37 11.32
N SER A 137 24.52 -18.32 12.05
CA SER A 137 23.08 -18.48 12.19
C SER A 137 22.68 -18.69 13.65
N TYR A 138 21.56 -18.06 14.02
CA TYR A 138 21.04 -18.01 15.37
C TYR A 138 19.60 -18.56 15.35
N LYS A 139 19.39 -19.70 16.02
CA LYS A 139 18.11 -20.44 16.04
C LYS A 139 17.02 -19.62 16.71
N HIS A 140 15.78 -19.66 16.25
CA HIS A 140 14.64 -19.02 16.93
C HIS A 140 14.41 -19.70 18.29
N LEU A 141 13.96 -18.94 19.31
CA LEU A 141 13.71 -19.45 20.66
C LEU A 141 12.55 -20.46 20.67
N ASP A 142 11.39 -20.02 20.20
CA ASP A 142 10.12 -20.73 20.42
C ASP A 142 9.77 -21.71 19.27
N ILE A 143 10.59 -21.76 18.21
CA ILE A 143 10.34 -22.55 17.00
C ILE A 143 11.51 -23.51 16.74
N PRO A 144 11.33 -24.83 16.94
CA PRO A 144 12.35 -25.82 16.64
C PRO A 144 12.70 -25.84 15.14
N GLY A 145 13.86 -25.30 14.78
CA GLY A 145 14.44 -25.39 13.43
C GLY A 145 14.36 -24.12 12.58
N LEU A 146 13.63 -23.08 13.00
CA LEU A 146 13.75 -21.76 12.38
C LEU A 146 15.07 -21.09 12.83
N GLU A 147 15.77 -20.40 11.94
CA GLU A 147 17.01 -19.66 12.26
C GLU A 147 17.08 -18.33 11.50
N GLN A 148 17.94 -17.41 11.95
CA GLN A 148 18.27 -16.16 11.25
C GLN A 148 19.78 -16.05 11.04
N ARG A 149 20.20 -15.76 9.81
CA ARG A 149 21.62 -15.47 9.50
C ARG A 149 22.04 -14.11 10.04
N GLY A 150 23.25 -14.02 10.58
CA GLY A 150 23.77 -12.83 11.22
C GLY A 150 24.29 -11.76 10.27
N ASP A 151 24.86 -12.14 9.13
CA ASP A 151 25.36 -11.23 8.09
C ASP A 151 24.29 -10.76 7.09
N ASP A 152 23.02 -11.04 7.38
CA ASP A 152 21.88 -10.49 6.67
C ASP A 152 21.86 -8.95 6.75
N SER A 153 22.02 -8.29 5.61
CA SER A 153 22.04 -6.83 5.50
C SER A 153 20.71 -6.17 5.88
N LYS A 154 19.63 -6.95 6.03
CA LYS A 154 18.34 -6.50 6.59
C LYS A 154 18.34 -6.44 8.11
N ILE A 155 19.31 -7.04 8.83
CA ILE A 155 19.43 -6.86 10.28
C ILE A 155 19.70 -5.38 10.55
N LEU A 156 18.82 -4.71 11.30
CA LEU A 156 19.00 -3.31 11.71
C LEU A 156 19.66 -3.23 13.08
N ALA A 157 19.22 -4.07 14.01
CA ALA A 157 19.81 -4.27 15.33
C ALA A 157 19.75 -5.76 15.76
N ALA A 158 20.52 -6.12 16.80
CA ALA A 158 20.44 -7.41 17.47
C ALA A 158 20.80 -7.25 18.95
N ASN A 159 19.83 -7.36 19.85
CA ASN A 159 20.00 -7.07 21.28
C ASN A 159 19.71 -8.31 22.15
N ALA A 160 20.72 -8.89 22.80
CA ALA A 160 20.53 -9.99 23.73
C ALA A 160 19.63 -9.54 24.89
N TYR A 161 18.63 -10.34 25.25
CA TYR A 161 17.94 -10.19 26.52
C TYR A 161 18.93 -10.50 27.63
N THR A 162 19.51 -9.46 28.19
CA THR A 162 20.39 -9.61 29.34
C THR A 162 19.57 -9.94 30.58
N GLY A 163 20.05 -10.94 31.32
CA GLY A 163 19.59 -11.22 32.67
C GLY A 163 19.97 -10.14 33.68
N HIS A 164 19.55 -10.32 34.92
CA HIS A 164 19.75 -9.37 36.01
C HIS A 164 21.23 -9.15 36.40
N SER A 165 22.12 -10.03 35.95
CA SER A 165 23.56 -10.04 36.28
C SER A 165 24.27 -8.72 35.94
N GLY A 166 23.90 -8.05 34.83
CA GLY A 166 24.46 -6.74 34.47
C GLY A 166 23.98 -5.60 35.38
N VAL A 167 22.74 -5.69 35.88
CA VAL A 167 22.16 -4.72 36.82
C VAL A 167 22.82 -4.86 38.20
N ILE A 168 23.03 -6.10 38.67
CA ILE A 168 23.74 -6.37 39.93
C ILE A 168 25.16 -5.79 39.88
N ALA A 169 25.93 -6.08 38.83
CA ALA A 169 27.28 -5.54 38.67
C ALA A 169 27.34 -4.00 38.64
N ALA A 170 26.35 -3.33 38.02
CA ALA A 170 26.26 -1.87 38.03
C ALA A 170 25.91 -1.29 39.42
N LEU A 171 25.04 -1.96 40.18
CA LEU A 171 24.68 -1.57 41.55
C LEU A 171 25.82 -1.82 42.54
N GLU A 172 26.59 -2.91 42.38
CA GLU A 172 27.81 -3.20 43.16
C GLU A 172 28.96 -2.23 42.85
N ALA A 173 29.09 -1.79 41.58
CA ALA A 173 29.95 -0.67 41.19
C ALA A 173 29.46 0.70 41.73
N GLY A 174 28.30 0.73 42.40
CA GLY A 174 27.79 1.88 43.14
C GLY A 174 26.94 2.85 42.31
N ALA A 175 26.25 2.39 41.26
CA ALA A 175 25.28 3.21 40.52
C ALA A 175 24.04 3.55 41.36
N ASP A 176 23.36 4.65 41.02
CA ASP A 176 22.03 5.00 41.51
C ASP A 176 20.94 4.88 40.43
N ILE A 177 21.30 5.21 39.18
CA ILE A 177 20.48 5.00 37.98
C ILE A 177 21.24 4.08 37.03
N VAL A 178 20.61 3.00 36.59
CA VAL A 178 21.16 2.06 35.60
C VAL A 178 20.32 2.11 34.33
N VAL A 179 20.96 2.53 33.23
CA VAL A 179 20.37 2.52 31.89
C VAL A 179 20.79 1.23 31.19
N CYS A 180 19.86 0.30 31.01
CA CYS A 180 20.10 -0.88 30.17
C CYS A 180 19.93 -0.53 28.68
N GLY A 181 20.51 -1.37 27.81
CA GLY A 181 19.93 -1.67 26.51
C GLY A 181 18.75 -2.63 26.70
N ARG A 182 18.57 -3.65 25.84
CA ARG A 182 17.50 -4.63 26.09
C ARG A 182 17.86 -5.61 27.21
N CYS A 183 16.95 -5.77 28.17
CA CYS A 183 16.93 -6.83 29.17
C CYS A 183 15.54 -7.51 29.17
N CYS A 184 15.33 -8.58 29.93
CA CYS A 184 13.94 -9.01 30.21
C CYS A 184 13.27 -8.00 31.14
N ASP A 185 11.96 -7.83 30.97
CA ASP A 185 11.17 -6.75 31.58
C ASP A 185 11.15 -6.86 33.13
N ALA A 186 11.08 -8.10 33.62
CA ALA A 186 11.23 -8.43 35.04
C ALA A 186 12.68 -8.39 35.57
N SER A 187 13.72 -8.46 34.72
CA SER A 187 15.13 -8.55 35.16
C SER A 187 15.63 -7.33 35.95
N PRO A 188 15.23 -6.07 35.65
CA PRO A 188 15.38 -4.93 36.56
C PRO A 188 14.90 -5.22 37.99
N VAL A 189 13.71 -5.81 38.14
CA VAL A 189 13.10 -6.15 39.45
C VAL A 189 13.89 -7.27 40.12
N MET A 190 14.21 -8.34 39.38
CA MET A 190 15.01 -9.47 39.87
C MET A 190 16.43 -9.06 40.30
N GLY A 191 17.04 -8.09 39.62
CA GLY A 191 18.39 -7.60 39.93
C GLY A 191 18.42 -6.78 41.20
N LEU A 192 17.46 -5.86 41.33
CA LEU A 192 17.23 -5.10 42.56
C LEU A 192 16.97 -6.05 43.75
N ALA A 193 16.12 -7.07 43.59
CA ALA A 193 15.82 -8.05 44.64
C ALA A 193 17.05 -8.91 45.01
N SER A 194 17.80 -9.39 44.02
CA SER A 194 18.96 -10.29 44.26
C SER A 194 20.14 -9.56 44.87
N TRP A 195 20.43 -8.33 44.42
CA TRP A 195 21.39 -7.42 45.07
C TRP A 195 20.96 -7.05 46.50
N TRP A 196 19.67 -6.73 46.70
CA TRP A 196 19.14 -6.36 48.01
C TRP A 196 19.17 -7.51 49.02
N HIS A 197 18.87 -8.74 48.61
CA HIS A 197 18.89 -9.90 49.51
C HIS A 197 20.24 -10.64 49.56
N GLY A 198 21.14 -10.41 48.60
CA GLY A 198 22.44 -11.07 48.51
C GLY A 198 22.36 -12.55 48.07
N TRP A 199 21.39 -12.87 47.22
CA TRP A 199 21.15 -14.25 46.75
C TRP A 199 22.27 -14.74 45.82
N LYS A 200 22.54 -16.05 45.88
CA LYS A 200 23.48 -16.74 44.98
C LYS A 200 22.74 -17.27 43.75
N ALA A 201 23.44 -17.35 42.62
CA ALA A 201 22.91 -17.84 41.33
C ALA A 201 22.41 -19.31 41.32
N ASN A 202 22.54 -20.04 42.43
CA ASN A 202 21.96 -21.37 42.62
C ASN A 202 20.78 -21.43 43.62
N GLU A 203 20.29 -20.30 44.12
CA GLU A 203 19.11 -20.22 45.00
C GLU A 203 17.82 -20.05 44.18
N TRP A 204 17.59 -20.97 43.25
CA TRP A 204 16.65 -20.81 42.13
C TRP A 204 15.21 -20.48 42.55
N ASP A 205 14.66 -21.09 43.61
CA ASP A 205 13.30 -20.80 44.10
C ASP A 205 13.08 -19.31 44.39
N LYS A 206 14.09 -18.66 44.97
CA LYS A 206 14.01 -17.25 45.38
C LYS A 206 14.03 -16.32 44.18
N ILE A 207 14.93 -16.62 43.24
CA ILE A 207 15.08 -15.88 41.98
C ILE A 207 13.81 -16.05 41.12
N ALA A 208 13.25 -17.27 41.07
CA ALA A 208 12.00 -17.60 40.39
C ALA A 208 10.78 -16.87 41.00
N GLY A 209 10.69 -16.79 42.33
CA GLY A 209 9.69 -15.96 43.01
C GLY A 209 9.80 -14.48 42.65
N SER A 210 11.03 -13.95 42.56
CA SER A 210 11.26 -12.56 42.16
C SER A 210 10.96 -12.27 40.67
N LEU A 211 11.11 -13.26 39.79
CA LEU A 211 10.69 -13.18 38.38
C LEU A 211 9.18 -12.95 38.29
N MET A 212 8.38 -13.78 38.96
CA MET A 212 6.92 -13.62 38.97
C MET A 212 6.47 -12.35 39.69
N ALA A 213 7.20 -11.89 40.69
CA ALA A 213 6.91 -10.62 41.35
C ALA A 213 7.19 -9.39 40.44
N GLY A 214 8.18 -9.47 39.55
CA GLY A 214 8.39 -8.50 38.48
C GLY A 214 7.27 -8.53 37.45
N HIS A 215 6.90 -9.74 37.00
CA HIS A 215 5.85 -9.97 36.02
C HIS A 215 4.47 -9.42 36.42
N LEU A 216 4.16 -9.39 37.71
CA LEU A 216 2.92 -8.81 38.25
C LEU A 216 2.94 -7.27 38.37
N ILE A 217 4.07 -6.60 38.07
CA ILE A 217 4.19 -5.14 38.11
C ILE A 217 4.73 -4.50 36.82
N GLU A 218 5.21 -5.28 35.85
CA GLU A 218 5.41 -4.80 34.46
C GLU A 218 4.06 -4.57 33.75
N CYS A 219 4.09 -4.15 32.48
CA CYS A 219 2.90 -3.69 31.73
C CYS A 219 2.15 -2.49 32.35
N GLY A 220 2.73 -1.82 33.35
CA GLY A 220 2.16 -0.61 33.96
C GLY A 220 0.95 -0.90 34.85
N ALA A 221 -0.22 -0.36 34.51
CA ALA A 221 -1.37 -0.31 35.41
C ALA A 221 -2.19 -1.61 35.57
N TYR A 222 -1.77 -2.73 34.97
CA TYR A 222 -2.67 -3.87 34.70
C TYR A 222 -3.22 -4.54 35.97
N THR A 223 -2.35 -4.89 36.94
CA THR A 223 -2.77 -5.41 38.26
C THR A 223 -3.53 -4.42 39.14
N THR A 224 -3.76 -3.19 38.67
CA THR A 224 -4.54 -2.15 39.36
C THR A 224 -5.88 -1.83 38.67
N GLY A 225 -6.25 -2.63 37.66
CA GLY A 225 -7.48 -2.49 36.88
C GLY A 225 -7.31 -1.85 35.50
N GLY A 226 -6.07 -1.61 35.04
CA GLY A 226 -5.81 -1.27 33.63
C GLY A 226 -6.04 -2.48 32.72
N ASN A 227 -6.74 -2.29 31.60
CA ASN A 227 -7.05 -3.34 30.61
C ASN A 227 -7.74 -4.63 31.15
N TYR A 228 -8.19 -4.62 32.41
CA TYR A 228 -8.88 -5.74 33.06
C TYR A 228 -10.26 -5.98 32.44
N CYS A 229 -10.57 -7.22 32.06
CA CYS A 229 -11.81 -7.57 31.37
C CYS A 229 -13.07 -7.33 32.21
N GLY A 230 -13.00 -7.48 33.54
CA GLY A 230 -14.07 -7.16 34.49
C GLY A 230 -14.14 -5.67 34.86
N PHE A 231 -13.71 -4.74 33.99
CA PHE A 231 -13.48 -3.32 34.33
C PHE A 231 -14.60 -2.60 35.09
N GLN A 232 -15.86 -3.01 34.93
CA GLN A 232 -17.01 -2.45 35.63
C GLN A 232 -16.97 -2.65 37.15
N GLU A 233 -16.18 -3.61 37.64
CA GLU A 233 -15.89 -3.87 39.06
C GLU A 233 -14.94 -2.81 39.66
N VAL A 234 -14.24 -2.03 38.83
CA VAL A 234 -13.23 -1.04 39.25
C VAL A 234 -13.83 0.37 39.24
N GLU A 235 -14.53 0.74 40.32
CA GLU A 235 -15.29 2.00 40.47
C GLU A 235 -14.61 3.29 39.96
N ARG A 236 -13.27 3.35 39.99
CA ARG A 236 -12.46 4.53 39.68
C ARG A 236 -11.37 4.24 38.67
N GLN A 237 -11.75 3.75 37.49
CA GLN A 237 -10.83 3.43 36.38
C GLN A 237 -10.26 4.68 35.65
N TYR A 238 -9.83 5.71 36.38
CA TYR A 238 -9.20 6.91 35.83
C TYR A 238 -8.05 7.40 36.72
N ARG A 239 -6.92 7.80 36.11
CA ARG A 239 -5.68 8.21 36.81
C ARG A 239 -5.21 7.19 37.87
N VAL A 240 -5.39 5.90 37.58
CA VAL A 240 -4.98 4.78 38.45
C VAL A 240 -3.51 4.88 38.86
N GLY A 241 -3.18 4.39 40.05
CA GLY A 241 -1.79 4.33 40.55
C GLY A 241 -1.16 3.00 40.19
N TYR A 242 0.13 3.01 39.88
CA TYR A 242 0.80 1.85 39.31
C TYR A 242 1.26 0.89 40.41
N PRO A 243 1.43 -0.41 40.10
CA PRO A 243 1.62 -1.44 41.10
C PRO A 243 3.02 -1.42 41.73
N ILE A 244 3.10 -2.03 42.90
CA ILE A 244 4.29 -2.17 43.74
C ILE A 244 4.38 -3.63 44.18
N ALA A 245 5.55 -4.25 43.97
CA ALA A 245 5.88 -5.56 44.51
C ALA A 245 6.70 -5.40 45.80
N GLU A 246 6.35 -6.18 46.81
CA GLU A 246 7.06 -6.29 48.08
C GLU A 246 7.69 -7.69 48.15
N ILE A 247 8.98 -7.83 47.81
CA ILE A 247 9.64 -9.13 47.57
C ILE A 247 10.47 -9.54 48.78
N ALA A 248 10.07 -10.62 49.46
CA ALA A 248 10.71 -11.17 50.64
C ALA A 248 11.99 -11.96 50.32
N SER A 249 12.81 -12.23 51.34
CA SER A 249 14.12 -12.87 51.20
C SER A 249 14.08 -14.36 50.81
N ASP A 250 12.88 -14.94 50.73
CA ASP A 250 12.60 -16.30 50.26
C ASP A 250 12.01 -16.34 48.84
N GLY A 251 11.77 -15.18 48.20
CA GLY A 251 11.16 -15.05 46.88
C GLY A 251 9.63 -14.89 46.89
N THR A 252 8.95 -15.08 48.03
CA THR A 252 7.52 -14.76 48.11
C THR A 252 7.28 -13.25 48.01
N SER A 253 6.10 -12.83 47.55
CA SER A 253 5.82 -11.41 47.33
C SER A 253 4.39 -11.00 47.68
N ILE A 254 4.18 -9.70 47.88
CA ILE A 254 2.86 -9.08 47.95
C ILE A 254 2.79 -8.00 46.86
N ILE A 255 1.73 -8.05 46.05
CA ILE A 255 1.40 -7.03 45.05
C ILE A 255 0.38 -6.06 45.65
N THR A 256 0.65 -4.76 45.51
CA THR A 256 -0.17 -3.66 46.03
C THR A 256 -0.07 -2.44 45.11
N LYS A 257 -0.74 -1.34 45.45
CA LYS A 257 -0.63 -0.03 44.80
C LYS A 257 -0.42 1.08 45.86
N PRO A 258 -0.06 2.32 45.48
CA PRO A 258 -0.12 3.46 46.40
C PRO A 258 -1.51 3.64 47.03
N GLU A 259 -1.56 3.83 48.34
CA GLU A 259 -2.82 3.83 49.12
C GLU A 259 -3.84 4.84 48.57
N ARG A 260 -3.37 6.05 48.25
CA ARG A 260 -4.19 7.21 47.83
C ARG A 260 -4.43 7.31 46.32
N SER A 261 -4.11 6.26 45.56
CA SER A 261 -4.39 6.23 44.12
C SER A 261 -5.78 5.65 43.82
N ASN A 262 -6.31 6.02 42.66
CA ASN A 262 -7.39 5.29 42.00
C ASN A 262 -6.90 3.90 41.50
N GLY A 263 -7.82 3.10 40.96
CA GLY A 263 -7.61 1.68 40.64
C GLY A 263 -7.83 0.76 41.85
N ALA A 264 -7.80 -0.55 41.62
CA ALA A 264 -7.97 -1.58 42.66
C ALA A 264 -7.06 -2.78 42.38
N VAL A 265 -6.42 -3.33 43.42
CA VAL A 265 -5.65 -4.59 43.34
C VAL A 265 -6.47 -5.69 44.00
N THR A 266 -7.16 -6.49 43.20
CA THR A 266 -7.98 -7.63 43.64
C THR A 266 -7.34 -8.95 43.22
N LEU A 267 -7.82 -10.07 43.78
CA LEU A 267 -7.43 -11.41 43.32
C LEU A 267 -7.53 -11.56 41.80
N ASP A 268 -8.55 -10.98 41.17
CA ASP A 268 -8.85 -11.18 39.75
C ASP A 268 -8.10 -10.19 38.84
N THR A 269 -7.80 -8.97 39.28
CA THR A 269 -6.82 -8.11 38.57
C THR A 269 -5.40 -8.68 38.63
N VAL A 270 -5.03 -9.36 39.73
CA VAL A 270 -3.72 -10.00 39.87
C VAL A 270 -3.67 -11.34 39.13
N LYS A 271 -4.75 -12.14 39.11
CA LYS A 271 -4.89 -13.31 38.22
C LYS A 271 -4.81 -12.91 36.75
N ALA A 272 -5.43 -11.80 36.34
CA ALA A 272 -5.43 -11.33 34.96
C ALA A 272 -3.99 -11.08 34.46
N GLN A 273 -3.13 -10.44 35.26
CA GLN A 273 -1.71 -10.30 34.92
C GLN A 273 -0.92 -11.61 35.11
N PHE A 274 -1.20 -12.41 36.15
CA PHE A 274 -0.50 -13.68 36.37
C PHE A 274 -0.64 -14.67 35.19
N LEU A 275 -1.76 -14.58 34.46
CA LEU A 275 -2.09 -15.37 33.29
C LEU A 275 -1.82 -14.63 31.96
N TYR A 276 -1.27 -13.42 32.01
CA TYR A 276 -0.93 -12.62 30.85
C TYR A 276 0.45 -13.01 30.31
N GLU A 277 0.59 -13.19 28.99
CA GLU A 277 1.84 -13.49 28.27
C GLU A 277 2.71 -14.69 28.75
N ILE A 278 2.31 -15.42 29.79
CA ILE A 278 2.98 -16.65 30.23
C ILE A 278 2.86 -17.79 29.19
N GLN A 279 4.00 -18.40 28.85
CA GLN A 279 4.09 -19.45 27.81
C GLN A 279 3.67 -20.85 28.30
N GLY A 280 3.38 -21.02 29.59
CA GLY A 280 3.03 -22.31 30.19
C GLY A 280 3.50 -22.44 31.65
N PRO A 281 3.51 -23.65 32.23
CA PRO A 281 3.83 -23.88 33.64
C PRO A 281 5.31 -23.64 34.00
N LYS A 282 6.18 -23.40 33.01
CA LYS A 282 7.60 -23.07 33.18
C LYS A 282 7.94 -21.77 32.45
N TYR A 283 8.17 -20.70 33.20
CA TYR A 283 8.60 -19.40 32.67
C TYR A 283 10.14 -19.36 32.65
N LEU A 284 10.71 -19.22 31.45
CA LEU A 284 12.14 -19.15 31.20
C LEU A 284 12.66 -17.69 31.34
N ASN A 285 13.72 -17.50 32.12
CA ASN A 285 14.48 -16.25 32.21
C ASN A 285 15.99 -16.57 32.10
N PRO A 286 16.86 -15.62 31.68
CA PRO A 286 18.29 -15.89 31.49
C PRO A 286 19.04 -16.33 32.77
N ASP A 287 18.54 -15.98 33.95
CA ASP A 287 19.16 -16.31 35.25
C ASP A 287 18.41 -17.43 36.02
N VAL A 288 17.17 -17.80 35.64
CA VAL A 288 16.39 -18.89 36.28
C VAL A 288 15.27 -19.45 35.39
N ILE A 289 14.84 -20.70 35.64
CA ILE A 289 13.55 -21.23 35.14
C ILE A 289 12.56 -21.33 36.31
N ALA A 290 11.45 -20.59 36.27
CA ALA A 290 10.40 -20.62 37.29
C ALA A 290 9.28 -21.61 36.93
N GLN A 291 8.92 -22.49 37.86
CA GLN A 291 7.74 -23.36 37.80
C GLN A 291 6.56 -22.65 38.49
N ILE A 292 5.47 -22.40 37.75
CA ILE A 292 4.43 -21.43 38.15
C ILE A 292 3.02 -22.02 38.34
N ASP A 293 2.78 -23.26 37.92
CA ASP A 293 1.49 -23.96 38.05
C ASP A 293 1.08 -24.28 39.50
N ASN A 294 2.05 -24.32 40.41
CA ASN A 294 1.84 -24.43 41.85
C ASN A 294 1.67 -23.06 42.53
N GLY A 295 1.63 -21.97 41.74
CA GLY A 295 1.45 -20.60 42.20
C GLY A 295 0.11 -20.38 42.90
N LYS A 296 0.15 -19.72 44.06
CA LYS A 296 -1.01 -19.41 44.90
C LYS A 296 -1.11 -17.91 45.12
N LEU A 297 -2.26 -17.35 44.74
CA LEU A 297 -2.66 -15.98 44.99
C LEU A 297 -3.66 -15.95 46.15
N GLU A 298 -3.31 -15.23 47.22
CA GLU A 298 -4.07 -15.13 48.46
C GLU A 298 -4.31 -13.66 48.80
N GLU A 299 -5.56 -13.23 49.01
CA GLU A 299 -5.83 -11.88 49.52
C GLU A 299 -5.50 -11.84 51.01
N VAL A 300 -4.50 -11.02 51.37
CA VAL A 300 -4.04 -10.90 52.77
C VAL A 300 -4.52 -9.59 53.42
N ALA A 301 -4.92 -8.61 52.62
CA ALA A 301 -5.67 -7.41 53.01
C ALA A 301 -6.23 -6.73 51.74
N PRO A 302 -7.20 -5.81 51.84
CA PRO A 302 -7.69 -5.06 50.69
C PRO A 302 -6.56 -4.35 49.94
N ASN A 303 -6.54 -4.48 48.61
CA ASN A 303 -5.45 -4.02 47.74
C ASN A 303 -4.08 -4.70 47.98
N ARG A 304 -4.03 -5.87 48.63
CA ARG A 304 -2.78 -6.61 48.92
C ARG A 304 -2.95 -8.11 48.66
N ILE A 305 -2.51 -8.56 47.49
CA ILE A 305 -2.52 -9.98 47.10
C ILE A 305 -1.11 -10.56 47.27
N LYS A 306 -1.00 -11.63 48.05
CA LYS A 306 0.23 -12.40 48.25
C LYS A 306 0.38 -13.44 47.14
N LEU A 307 1.59 -13.54 46.58
CA LEU A 307 2.02 -14.66 45.73
C LEU A 307 2.96 -15.60 46.51
N SER A 308 2.74 -16.90 46.37
CA SER A 308 3.63 -17.95 46.87
C SER A 308 3.52 -19.22 46.02
N GLY A 309 4.31 -20.27 46.30
CA GLY A 309 4.23 -21.57 45.59
C GLY A 309 5.00 -21.64 44.25
N ILE A 310 5.63 -20.55 43.82
CA ILE A 310 6.58 -20.55 42.72
C ILE A 310 7.86 -21.27 43.18
N THR A 311 8.40 -22.14 42.33
CA THR A 311 9.68 -22.84 42.57
C THR A 311 10.63 -22.64 41.37
N GLY A 312 11.91 -22.93 41.54
CA GLY A 312 12.95 -22.60 40.58
C GLY A 312 13.84 -23.77 40.19
N SER A 313 14.38 -23.70 38.98
CA SER A 313 15.37 -24.63 38.45
C SER A 313 16.45 -23.88 37.65
N PRO A 314 17.62 -24.51 37.36
CA PRO A 314 18.74 -23.83 36.73
C PRO A 314 18.36 -23.11 35.40
N PRO A 315 18.98 -21.95 35.11
CA PRO A 315 18.72 -21.23 33.85
C PRO A 315 19.02 -22.07 32.60
N PRO A 316 18.36 -21.77 31.47
CA PRO A 316 18.68 -22.39 30.19
C PRO A 316 20.09 -21.99 29.72
N PRO A 317 20.83 -22.85 29.00
CA PRO A 317 22.21 -22.59 28.54
C PRO A 317 22.33 -21.53 27.41
N THR A 318 21.25 -20.80 27.14
CA THR A 318 21.05 -19.91 25.98
C THR A 318 20.10 -18.78 26.37
N THR A 319 20.36 -17.54 25.94
CA THR A 319 19.43 -16.41 26.17
C THR A 319 18.76 -15.95 24.87
N LYS A 320 17.55 -15.40 25.01
CA LYS A 320 16.77 -14.75 23.95
C LYS A 320 17.59 -13.59 23.36
N LEU A 321 17.61 -13.41 22.04
CA LEU A 321 18.36 -12.40 21.32
C LEU A 321 17.42 -11.71 20.33
N ALA A 322 17.07 -10.46 20.61
CA ALA A 322 16.22 -9.59 19.81
C ALA A 322 16.92 -9.15 18.50
N ILE A 323 17.03 -10.04 17.50
CA ILE A 323 17.52 -9.67 16.17
C ILE A 323 16.41 -8.85 15.48
N CYS A 324 16.47 -7.53 15.60
CA CYS A 324 15.53 -6.62 14.98
C CYS A 324 15.95 -6.31 13.54
N LEU A 325 15.28 -6.94 12.56
CA LEU A 325 15.50 -6.72 11.14
C LEU A 325 14.51 -5.71 10.55
N LEU A 326 14.85 -5.12 9.41
CA LEU A 326 13.87 -4.51 8.53
C LEU A 326 12.98 -5.63 8.01
N GLY A 327 11.81 -5.82 8.61
CA GLY A 327 11.16 -7.10 8.44
C GLY A 327 9.72 -7.18 8.89
N GLY A 328 8.92 -7.50 7.90
CA GLY A 328 7.60 -8.00 8.13
C GLY A 328 6.55 -7.02 7.69
N PHE A 329 5.38 -7.61 7.53
CA PHE A 329 4.25 -6.98 6.91
C PHE A 329 2.96 -7.55 7.55
N GLN A 330 1.78 -7.06 7.16
CA GLN A 330 0.48 -7.59 7.64
C GLN A 330 -0.55 -7.80 6.52
N ALA A 331 -1.56 -8.65 6.76
CA ALA A 331 -2.54 -9.11 5.76
C ALA A 331 -3.85 -9.70 6.34
N GLU A 332 -4.91 -9.74 5.53
CA GLU A 332 -6.23 -10.34 5.84
C GLU A 332 -6.90 -10.91 4.57
N ILE A 333 -7.63 -12.04 4.69
CA ILE A 333 -8.45 -12.63 3.61
C ILE A 333 -9.61 -13.46 4.18
N SER A 334 -10.57 -13.88 3.36
CA SER A 334 -11.62 -14.84 3.74
C SER A 334 -11.67 -16.08 2.83
N ALA A 335 -12.11 -17.20 3.41
CA ALA A 335 -12.40 -18.48 2.77
C ALA A 335 -13.89 -18.85 2.95
N TYR A 336 -14.33 -19.92 2.29
CA TYR A 336 -15.72 -20.38 2.33
C TYR A 336 -15.81 -21.91 2.40
N CYS A 337 -16.71 -22.43 3.26
CA CYS A 337 -17.10 -23.84 3.43
C CYS A 337 -18.42 -24.12 2.71
N ALA A 338 -18.60 -25.30 2.10
CA ALA A 338 -19.89 -25.72 1.53
C ALA A 338 -20.30 -27.14 1.93
N GLY A 339 -21.61 -27.37 2.10
CA GLY A 339 -22.23 -28.68 2.34
C GLY A 339 -22.10 -29.20 3.79
N LEU A 340 -22.11 -30.53 3.96
CA LEU A 340 -22.08 -31.19 5.28
C LEU A 340 -20.83 -30.85 6.12
N ASP A 341 -20.91 -31.13 7.42
CA ASP A 341 -19.77 -31.11 8.37
C ASP A 341 -19.04 -29.77 8.52
N ILE A 342 -19.72 -28.63 8.30
CA ILE A 342 -19.13 -27.28 8.34
C ILE A 342 -18.21 -27.07 9.55
N SER A 343 -18.61 -27.44 10.77
CA SER A 343 -17.79 -27.27 11.98
C SER A 343 -16.47 -28.07 11.92
N ALA A 344 -16.51 -29.30 11.38
CA ALA A 344 -15.32 -30.11 11.17
C ALA A 344 -14.46 -29.59 10.00
N LYS A 345 -15.08 -29.01 8.96
CA LYS A 345 -14.39 -28.33 7.85
C LYS A 345 -13.64 -27.07 8.30
N VAL A 346 -14.29 -26.23 9.12
CA VAL A 346 -13.65 -25.06 9.75
C VAL A 346 -12.49 -25.51 10.64
N ALA A 347 -12.71 -26.52 11.50
CA ALA A 347 -11.65 -27.08 12.34
C ALA A 347 -10.50 -27.70 11.52
N LEU A 348 -10.80 -28.38 10.41
CA LEU A 348 -9.81 -28.95 9.51
C LEU A 348 -8.96 -27.86 8.86
N MET A 349 -9.57 -26.86 8.22
CA MET A 349 -8.84 -25.74 7.58
C MET A 349 -8.05 -24.93 8.62
N LYS A 350 -8.60 -24.71 9.82
CA LYS A 350 -7.85 -24.11 10.94
C LYS A 350 -6.64 -24.96 11.31
N SER A 351 -6.79 -26.28 11.43
CA SER A 351 -5.69 -27.22 11.74
C SER A 351 -4.69 -27.45 10.58
N GLN A 352 -5.06 -27.10 9.35
CA GLN A 352 -4.25 -27.25 8.15
C GLN A 352 -3.43 -25.98 7.91
N LEU A 353 -4.08 -24.82 8.02
CA LEU A 353 -3.40 -23.54 8.13
C LEU A 353 -2.40 -23.57 9.28
N LEU A 354 -2.80 -23.94 10.51
CA LEU A 354 -1.91 -24.09 11.68
C LEU A 354 -0.94 -25.30 11.63
N ARG A 355 -0.74 -25.92 10.45
CA ARG A 355 0.29 -26.96 10.21
C ARG A 355 1.25 -26.61 9.09
N GLU A 356 0.78 -25.98 8.01
CA GLU A 356 1.63 -25.45 6.94
C GLU A 356 2.17 -24.05 7.27
N LEU A 357 1.39 -23.28 8.03
CA LEU A 357 1.90 -22.19 8.84
C LEU A 357 2.38 -22.82 10.12
N ASP A 358 3.68 -22.66 10.40
CA ASP A 358 4.06 -22.50 11.79
C ASP A 358 3.28 -21.30 12.34
N PRO A 359 2.47 -21.44 13.40
CA PRO A 359 1.72 -20.32 13.95
C PRO A 359 2.62 -19.15 14.41
N ALA A 360 3.91 -19.40 14.65
CA ALA A 360 4.91 -18.43 15.09
C ALA A 360 5.85 -17.92 13.97
N ASP A 361 5.69 -18.35 12.71
CA ASP A 361 6.06 -17.49 11.55
C ASP A 361 5.29 -16.16 11.58
N PHE A 362 4.14 -16.16 12.27
CA PHE A 362 3.22 -15.06 12.45
C PHE A 362 3.36 -14.47 13.85
N THR A 363 3.20 -13.16 13.96
CA THR A 363 2.99 -12.48 15.24
C THR A 363 1.51 -12.45 15.62
N THR A 364 0.63 -12.59 14.63
CA THR A 364 -0.82 -12.70 14.81
C THR A 364 -1.36 -13.65 13.75
N LEU A 365 -2.22 -14.60 14.13
CA LEU A 365 -2.92 -15.51 13.22
C LEU A 365 -4.30 -15.87 13.80
N SER A 366 -5.36 -15.35 13.19
CA SER A 366 -6.76 -15.60 13.56
C SER A 366 -7.51 -16.22 12.37
N ILE A 367 -8.36 -17.22 12.62
CA ILE A 367 -9.09 -18.02 11.61
C ILE A 367 -10.46 -18.37 12.19
N GLU A 368 -11.51 -17.59 11.90
CA GLU A 368 -12.83 -17.72 12.56
C GLU A 368 -14.01 -17.77 11.57
N PRO A 369 -15.04 -18.62 11.81
CA PRO A 369 -16.21 -18.76 10.95
C PRO A 369 -17.29 -17.71 11.20
N TYR A 370 -18.08 -17.41 10.16
CA TYR A 370 -19.21 -16.48 10.18
C TYR A 370 -20.40 -17.08 9.41
N GLY A 371 -21.47 -17.45 10.12
CA GLY A 371 -22.71 -18.02 9.56
C GLY A 371 -22.85 -19.54 9.69
N THR A 372 -23.93 -20.09 9.13
CA THR A 372 -24.31 -21.53 9.18
C THR A 372 -25.02 -21.95 7.89
N SER A 373 -24.89 -23.22 7.49
CA SER A 373 -25.47 -23.78 6.26
C SER A 373 -26.86 -24.42 6.49
N LYS A 374 -27.62 -24.65 5.41
CA LYS A 374 -28.91 -25.36 5.44
C LYS A 374 -28.75 -26.88 5.29
N GLU A 375 -29.73 -27.64 5.78
CA GLU A 375 -29.69 -29.11 5.88
C GLU A 375 -29.88 -29.85 4.53
N ASP A 376 -30.65 -29.28 3.60
CA ASP A 376 -30.93 -29.85 2.26
C ASP A 376 -30.98 -28.70 1.21
N PRO A 377 -29.83 -28.08 0.86
CA PRO A 377 -29.76 -26.84 0.07
C PRO A 377 -29.98 -27.09 -1.43
N LYS A 378 -30.65 -26.15 -2.13
CA LYS A 378 -30.92 -26.26 -3.58
C LYS A 378 -29.90 -25.60 -4.49
N THR A 379 -29.06 -24.73 -3.93
CA THR A 379 -28.01 -23.99 -4.63
C THR A 379 -26.71 -24.01 -3.82
N GLN A 380 -25.57 -23.85 -4.51
CA GLN A 380 -24.26 -23.73 -3.88
C GLN A 380 -24.20 -22.57 -2.88
N ALA A 381 -24.91 -21.46 -3.14
CA ALA A 381 -24.94 -20.30 -2.26
C ALA A 381 -25.61 -20.60 -0.90
N GLU A 382 -26.76 -21.29 -0.88
CA GLU A 382 -27.41 -21.72 0.36
C GLU A 382 -26.60 -22.76 1.15
N ALA A 383 -25.72 -23.49 0.47
CA ALA A 383 -24.84 -24.48 1.09
C ALA A 383 -23.61 -23.85 1.79
N THR A 384 -23.34 -22.55 1.62
CA THR A 384 -22.02 -21.94 1.85
C THR A 384 -21.92 -21.02 3.09
N VAL A 385 -20.78 -21.10 3.81
CA VAL A 385 -20.47 -20.37 5.06
C VAL A 385 -19.07 -19.75 4.98
N GLN A 386 -18.84 -18.55 5.53
CA GLN A 386 -17.55 -17.84 5.45
C GLN A 386 -16.61 -18.16 6.63
N ILE A 387 -15.30 -18.08 6.40
CA ILE A 387 -14.23 -18.04 7.41
C ILE A 387 -13.38 -16.79 7.15
N ARG A 388 -13.20 -15.90 8.12
CA ARG A 388 -12.26 -14.77 8.04
C ARG A 388 -10.90 -15.18 8.62
N MET A 389 -9.83 -14.77 7.97
CA MET A 389 -8.45 -15.07 8.35
C MET A 389 -7.58 -13.80 8.36
N PHE A 390 -6.95 -13.51 9.48
CA PHE A 390 -6.16 -12.28 9.70
C PHE A 390 -4.75 -12.62 10.20
N VAL A 391 -3.72 -11.96 9.66
CA VAL A 391 -2.32 -12.16 10.05
C VAL A 391 -1.45 -10.91 10.11
N GLN A 392 -0.41 -11.01 10.93
CA GLN A 392 0.75 -10.12 10.96
C GLN A 392 2.00 -11.02 11.02
N ALA A 393 3.06 -10.72 10.26
CA ALA A 393 4.18 -11.67 10.10
C ALA A 393 5.53 -11.02 9.80
N ARG A 394 6.59 -11.58 10.40
CA ARG A 394 7.94 -10.98 10.53
C ARG A 394 8.77 -10.87 9.25
N THR A 395 8.35 -11.46 8.14
CA THR A 395 8.98 -11.29 6.82
C THR A 395 7.90 -10.99 5.78
N LYS A 396 8.24 -10.35 4.65
CA LYS A 396 7.28 -10.32 3.51
C LYS A 396 6.96 -11.75 3.14
N GLU A 397 8.01 -12.53 3.07
CA GLU A 397 8.14 -13.97 2.96
C GLU A 397 7.41 -14.77 4.06
N ALA A 398 6.87 -14.13 5.12
CA ALA A 398 5.96 -14.77 6.08
C ALA A 398 4.49 -14.42 5.79
N ILE A 399 4.15 -13.16 5.48
CA ILE A 399 2.81 -12.84 4.94
C ILE A 399 2.55 -13.56 3.62
N GLU A 400 3.56 -13.63 2.76
CA GLU A 400 3.57 -14.44 1.56
C GLU A 400 3.60 -15.95 1.89
N ARG A 401 4.02 -16.40 3.09
CA ARG A 401 3.78 -17.78 3.56
C ARG A 401 2.36 -17.99 4.06
N PHE A 402 1.69 -17.03 4.69
CA PHE A 402 0.24 -17.09 4.97
C PHE A 402 -0.57 -17.16 3.68
N LYS A 403 -0.32 -16.23 2.76
CA LYS A 403 -0.88 -16.21 1.41
C LYS A 403 -0.59 -17.54 0.68
N LYS A 404 0.66 -18.03 0.67
CA LYS A 404 1.01 -19.35 0.13
C LYS A 404 0.33 -20.52 0.86
N ALA A 405 0.19 -20.53 2.17
CA ALA A 405 -0.45 -21.63 2.90
C ALA A 405 -1.97 -21.61 2.80
N VAL A 406 -2.58 -20.43 2.67
CA VAL A 406 -4.00 -20.27 2.31
C VAL A 406 -4.23 -20.81 0.88
N PHE A 407 -3.27 -20.66 -0.03
CA PHE A 407 -3.33 -21.29 -1.36
C PHE A 407 -2.94 -22.80 -1.37
N TYR A 408 -1.96 -23.22 -0.57
CA TYR A 408 -1.51 -24.63 -0.44
C TYR A 408 -2.60 -25.49 0.20
N ASN A 409 -3.11 -25.05 1.36
CA ASN A 409 -4.31 -25.62 1.98
C ASN A 409 -5.58 -25.37 1.17
N GLY A 410 -5.56 -24.43 0.22
CA GLY A 410 -6.61 -24.27 -0.80
C GLY A 410 -6.90 -25.57 -1.55
N MET A 411 -5.86 -26.34 -1.90
CA MET A 411 -6.00 -27.56 -2.70
C MET A 411 -6.01 -28.86 -1.89
N GLN A 412 -5.36 -28.89 -0.71
CA GLN A 412 -5.45 -30.03 0.23
C GLN A 412 -6.57 -29.88 1.29
N GLY A 413 -7.37 -28.82 1.21
CA GLY A 413 -8.43 -28.50 2.16
C GLY A 413 -9.63 -29.43 2.14
N TYR A 414 -10.68 -29.05 2.88
CA TYR A 414 -11.96 -29.73 2.81
C TYR A 414 -12.61 -29.63 1.42
N CYS A 415 -13.49 -30.57 1.08
CA CYS A 415 -14.30 -30.50 -0.13
C CYS A 415 -15.21 -29.26 -0.12
N GLY A 416 -15.09 -28.41 -1.15
CA GLY A 416 -15.86 -27.17 -1.33
C GLY A 416 -15.14 -25.86 -0.93
N LEU A 417 -13.86 -25.90 -0.58
CA LEU A 417 -13.06 -24.72 -0.25
C LEU A 417 -12.88 -23.75 -1.44
N HIS A 418 -13.12 -22.46 -1.21
CA HIS A 418 -12.77 -21.35 -2.10
C HIS A 418 -12.52 -20.05 -1.31
N LEU A 419 -11.99 -19.00 -1.96
CA LEU A 419 -11.48 -17.77 -1.31
C LEU A 419 -12.12 -16.48 -1.84
N ALA A 420 -12.05 -15.40 -1.06
CA ALA A 420 -12.54 -14.06 -1.42
C ALA A 420 -11.55 -13.29 -2.32
N MET A 421 -12.09 -12.45 -3.22
CA MET A 421 -11.35 -11.87 -4.36
C MET A 421 -10.80 -10.44 -4.17
N ASP A 422 -10.95 -9.80 -3.00
CA ASP A 422 -10.39 -8.45 -2.75
C ASP A 422 -9.00 -8.52 -2.11
N TRP A 423 -7.99 -8.82 -2.92
CA TRP A 423 -6.62 -9.06 -2.46
C TRP A 423 -5.93 -7.84 -1.81
N ARG A 424 -6.52 -6.64 -1.86
CA ARG A 424 -5.93 -5.42 -1.25
C ARG A 424 -5.82 -5.50 0.28
N THR A 425 -6.55 -6.44 0.89
CA THR A 425 -6.45 -6.75 2.32
C THR A 425 -5.33 -7.73 2.63
N ILE A 426 -4.99 -8.66 1.72
CA ILE A 426 -3.92 -9.64 1.91
C ILE A 426 -2.53 -9.13 1.50
N GLU A 427 -2.46 -7.97 0.83
CA GLU A 427 -1.20 -7.44 0.34
C GLU A 427 -0.31 -6.82 1.43
N PRO A 428 1.01 -7.09 1.42
CA PRO A 428 1.82 -6.88 2.62
C PRO A 428 2.17 -5.40 2.85
N ARG A 429 1.93 -4.87 4.07
CA ARG A 429 2.34 -3.50 4.50
C ARG A 429 3.39 -3.49 5.63
N LEU A 430 4.51 -2.77 5.44
CA LEU A 430 5.71 -2.81 6.29
C LEU A 430 5.45 -2.56 7.79
N PHE A 431 6.07 -3.39 8.63
CA PHE A 431 6.49 -3.07 9.98
C PHE A 431 7.96 -3.52 10.18
N VAL A 432 8.49 -3.38 11.39
CA VAL A 432 9.89 -3.71 11.70
C VAL A 432 9.98 -4.98 12.53
N ARG A 433 10.88 -5.88 12.16
CA ARG A 433 11.01 -7.20 12.79
C ARG A 433 11.59 -7.01 14.17
N TYR A 434 11.15 -7.88 15.03
CA TYR A 434 11.97 -8.47 16.06
C TYR A 434 11.99 -9.97 15.80
N PHE A 435 13.16 -10.60 15.91
CA PHE A 435 13.33 -12.04 15.78
C PHE A 435 14.07 -12.53 17.04
N PRO A 436 13.37 -13.19 18.00
CA PRO A 436 13.99 -13.72 19.20
C PRO A 436 14.76 -14.98 18.85
N ALA A 437 16.03 -14.82 18.53
CA ALA A 437 16.95 -15.93 18.41
C ALA A 437 17.38 -16.44 19.79
N LEU A 438 18.07 -17.58 19.82
CA LEU A 438 18.89 -18.05 20.91
C LEU A 438 20.35 -17.90 20.50
N VAL A 439 21.03 -17.00 21.19
CA VAL A 439 22.47 -16.97 21.23
C VAL A 439 22.92 -17.86 22.40
N ARG A 440 23.92 -18.72 22.17
CA ARG A 440 24.52 -19.47 23.28
C ARG A 440 25.19 -18.48 24.20
N GLN A 441 25.15 -18.67 25.52
CA GLN A 441 25.75 -17.68 26.44
C GLN A 441 27.24 -17.43 26.12
N GLU A 442 27.96 -18.45 25.67
CA GLU A 442 29.35 -18.37 25.18
C GLU A 442 29.55 -17.48 23.94
N ASP A 443 28.53 -17.17 23.12
CA ASP A 443 28.67 -16.27 21.97
C ASP A 443 28.47 -14.78 22.34
N VAL A 444 28.05 -14.49 23.58
CA VAL A 444 27.71 -13.14 24.08
C VAL A 444 28.90 -12.52 24.82
N LYS A 445 29.19 -11.25 24.55
CA LYS A 445 30.37 -10.52 25.05
C LYS A 445 30.00 -9.31 25.93
N LEU A 446 29.37 -9.56 27.08
CA LEU A 446 28.80 -8.51 27.94
C LEU A 446 29.86 -7.58 28.57
N ARG A 447 29.54 -6.27 28.69
CA ARG A 447 30.46 -5.19 29.12
C ARG A 447 29.69 -4.09 29.88
N VAL A 448 30.23 -3.59 31.01
CA VAL A 448 29.57 -2.59 31.87
C VAL A 448 30.50 -1.39 32.13
N GLU A 449 29.96 -0.17 32.07
CA GLU A 449 30.74 1.08 32.23
C GLU A 449 29.98 2.16 33.03
N LEU A 450 30.75 3.08 33.62
CA LEU A 450 30.27 4.24 34.40
C LEU A 450 30.55 5.55 33.64
N VAL A 451 29.62 6.51 33.70
CA VAL A 451 29.79 7.84 33.08
C VAL A 451 30.99 8.55 33.72
N GLY A 452 32.03 8.81 32.91
CA GLY A 452 33.31 9.39 33.34
C GLY A 452 34.39 8.40 33.79
N GLY A 453 34.16 7.08 33.73
CA GLY A 453 35.03 6.04 34.31
C GLY A 453 36.27 5.58 33.52
N GLY A 454 36.45 6.01 32.26
CA GLY A 454 37.67 5.75 31.47
C GLY A 454 37.78 4.40 30.70
N GLY A 455 36.79 3.48 30.80
CA GLY A 455 36.52 2.34 29.87
C GLY A 455 37.39 1.06 29.90
N LYS A 456 36.86 -0.14 30.29
CA LYS A 456 37.56 -1.48 30.41
C LYS A 456 36.62 -2.75 30.16
N ALA A 457 37.01 -3.90 29.46
CA ALA A 457 36.10 -4.93 28.73
C ALA A 457 36.56 -6.45 28.33
N VAL A 458 35.71 -7.40 27.71
CA VAL A 458 35.95 -8.91 27.36
C VAL A 458 35.14 -9.64 26.13
N GLU A 459 35.36 -10.95 25.62
CA GLU A 459 34.91 -11.57 24.25
C GLU A 459 34.81 -13.16 23.76
N VAL A 460 33.86 -13.71 22.86
CA VAL A 460 33.81 -15.07 22.03
C VAL A 460 33.08 -15.32 20.56
N LYS A 461 32.40 -16.46 20.04
CA LYS A 461 31.98 -16.79 18.53
C LYS A 461 31.17 -18.14 17.99
N LYS A 462 30.31 -18.19 16.86
CA LYS A 462 29.54 -19.40 16.20
C LYS A 462 29.31 -19.65 14.60
N ARG A 463 28.24 -20.41 14.06
CA ARG A 463 28.04 -21.18 12.70
C ARG A 463 26.56 -21.51 12.09
N GLU A 464 26.28 -22.46 11.11
CA GLU A 464 25.15 -22.51 10.02
C GLU A 464 24.50 -23.87 9.38
N GLY A 465 23.41 -23.86 8.50
CA GLY A 465 23.08 -24.84 7.34
C GLY A 465 21.62 -25.38 6.86
N MET A 466 21.39 -25.76 5.54
CA MET A 466 20.49 -26.83 4.85
C MET A 466 19.09 -26.62 4.03
N GLU A 467 18.69 -27.53 3.04
CA GLU A 467 17.64 -27.42 1.91
C GLU A 467 16.89 -28.74 1.31
N TYR A 468 15.74 -28.74 0.52
CA TYR A 468 15.07 -29.94 -0.24
C TYR A 468 13.93 -29.73 -1.39
N GLY A 469 13.24 -30.79 -2.00
CA GLY A 469 12.37 -30.82 -3.30
C GLY A 469 10.96 -31.60 -3.50
N MET A 470 10.45 -31.98 -4.75
CA MET A 470 8.97 -32.19 -5.22
C MET A 470 8.50 -33.41 -6.18
N PHE A 471 7.18 -33.59 -6.64
CA PHE A 471 6.57 -34.67 -7.57
C PHE A 471 5.18 -34.43 -8.39
N GLU A 472 4.46 -35.43 -9.06
CA GLU A 472 3.39 -35.36 -10.18
C GLU A 472 2.03 -36.29 -10.22
N GLY A 473 1.37 -36.68 -11.38
CA GLY A 473 -0.13 -37.01 -11.63
C GLY A 473 -0.73 -38.33 -12.36
N GLN A 474 -1.94 -38.34 -13.07
CA GLN A 474 -2.89 -39.53 -13.42
C GLN A 474 -3.93 -39.50 -14.68
N GLU A 475 -4.78 -40.58 -15.00
CA GLU A 475 -5.71 -40.81 -16.22
C GLU A 475 -7.13 -41.62 -16.07
N SER A 476 -7.82 -42.25 -17.12
CA SER A 476 -9.35 -42.44 -17.38
C SER A 476 -10.08 -43.86 -17.74
N TYR A 477 -11.33 -43.93 -18.39
CA TYR A 477 -12.29 -45.04 -18.94
C TYR A 477 -13.94 -45.11 -18.82
N GLU A 478 -14.79 -46.19 -18.53
CA GLU A 478 -16.37 -46.19 -18.48
C GLU A 478 -17.26 -47.49 -17.96
N THR A 479 -18.66 -47.51 -17.80
CA THR A 479 -19.57 -48.66 -17.25
C THR A 479 -20.33 -49.65 -18.17
N GLU A 480 -20.23 -50.94 -17.82
CA GLU A 480 -20.69 -52.10 -18.62
C GLU A 480 -21.24 -53.29 -17.79
N LYS A 481 -21.25 -53.22 -16.44
CA LYS A 481 -21.59 -54.36 -15.55
C LYS A 481 -22.57 -53.97 -14.43
N GLY A 482 -23.61 -53.22 -14.77
CA GLY A 482 -24.63 -52.78 -13.81
C GLY A 482 -25.48 -53.91 -13.23
N VAL A 483 -26.12 -53.65 -12.09
CA VAL A 483 -27.00 -54.58 -11.35
C VAL A 483 -28.25 -53.85 -10.84
N ASP A 484 -29.32 -54.59 -10.55
CA ASP A 484 -30.52 -54.02 -9.94
C ASP A 484 -30.27 -53.60 -8.48
N LEU A 485 -30.74 -52.40 -8.14
CA LEU A 485 -30.58 -51.78 -6.82
C LEU A 485 -31.66 -52.22 -5.84
N ALA A 486 -32.82 -52.71 -6.31
CA ALA A 486 -33.90 -53.18 -5.44
C ALA A 486 -33.53 -54.46 -4.67
N GLY A 487 -32.62 -55.28 -5.23
CA GLY A 487 -32.14 -56.52 -4.60
C GLY A 487 -31.35 -56.36 -3.30
N PHE A 488 -31.05 -55.12 -2.88
CA PHE A 488 -30.36 -54.82 -1.62
C PHE A 488 -31.31 -54.66 -0.40
N GLY A 489 -32.63 -54.71 -0.61
CA GLY A 489 -33.64 -54.70 0.47
C GLY A 489 -34.27 -53.34 0.76
N GLU A 490 -34.89 -53.19 1.94
CA GLU A 490 -35.53 -51.93 2.36
C GLU A 490 -34.51 -50.79 2.55
N THR A 491 -34.96 -49.55 2.29
CA THR A 491 -34.08 -48.37 2.23
C THR A 491 -34.60 -47.23 3.10
N VAL A 492 -33.68 -46.35 3.53
CA VAL A 492 -33.97 -45.16 4.34
C VAL A 492 -33.31 -43.91 3.76
N ARG A 493 -33.94 -42.74 3.88
CA ARG A 493 -33.36 -41.47 3.41
C ARG A 493 -32.18 -41.07 4.30
N ARG A 494 -31.01 -40.87 3.68
CA ARG A 494 -29.76 -40.44 4.33
C ARG A 494 -29.03 -39.44 3.41
N PRO A 495 -28.12 -38.59 3.93
CA PRO A 495 -27.21 -37.83 3.09
C PRO A 495 -26.35 -38.77 2.24
N LEU A 496 -26.11 -38.43 0.97
CA LEU A 496 -25.34 -39.28 0.06
C LEU A 496 -23.88 -39.47 0.51
N GLY A 497 -23.34 -38.48 1.23
CA GLY A 497 -22.00 -38.48 1.82
C GLY A 497 -21.78 -39.55 2.91
N ASP A 498 -22.84 -40.10 3.50
CA ASP A 498 -22.74 -41.19 4.50
C ASP A 498 -22.09 -42.46 3.91
N LEU A 499 -22.29 -42.69 2.61
CA LEU A 499 -21.85 -43.88 1.88
C LEU A 499 -20.85 -43.57 0.75
N VAL A 500 -21.03 -42.44 0.06
CA VAL A 500 -20.29 -42.09 -1.17
C VAL A 500 -19.40 -40.89 -0.94
N PHE A 501 -18.10 -41.06 -1.15
CA PHE A 501 -17.09 -40.01 -1.05
C PHE A 501 -16.96 -39.30 -2.40
N ALA A 502 -16.63 -38.00 -2.39
CA ALA A 502 -16.46 -37.21 -3.60
C ALA A 502 -15.38 -36.11 -3.50
N ARG A 503 -14.73 -35.77 -4.62
CA ARG A 503 -13.78 -34.64 -4.74
C ARG A 503 -13.87 -33.98 -6.11
N SER A 504 -13.77 -32.66 -6.16
CA SER A 504 -13.74 -31.84 -7.38
C SER A 504 -12.52 -30.92 -7.43
N GLY A 505 -12.28 -30.29 -8.58
CA GLY A 505 -11.24 -29.27 -8.81
C GLY A 505 -11.48 -28.51 -10.11
N ASP A 506 -10.87 -27.34 -10.27
CA ASP A 506 -11.01 -26.45 -11.43
C ASP A 506 -9.80 -26.44 -12.38
N LYS A 507 -10.02 -26.01 -13.62
CA LYS A 507 -8.96 -25.76 -14.61
C LYS A 507 -9.36 -24.64 -15.56
N GLY A 508 -9.02 -23.41 -15.18
CA GLY A 508 -9.39 -22.20 -15.93
C GLY A 508 -10.90 -22.02 -15.94
N GLY A 509 -11.53 -22.24 -17.10
CA GLY A 509 -12.99 -22.20 -17.26
C GLY A 509 -13.74 -23.50 -16.97
N ASN A 510 -13.14 -24.55 -16.40
CA ASN A 510 -13.75 -25.90 -16.30
C ASN A 510 -13.62 -26.51 -14.89
N ALA A 511 -14.37 -27.57 -14.57
CA ALA A 511 -14.22 -28.32 -13.31
C ALA A 511 -14.54 -29.83 -13.43
N ASN A 512 -13.86 -30.69 -12.68
CA ASN A 512 -14.12 -32.15 -12.65
C ASN A 512 -14.64 -32.64 -11.29
N VAL A 513 -15.19 -33.86 -11.21
CA VAL A 513 -15.63 -34.49 -9.95
C VAL A 513 -15.52 -36.03 -9.98
N GLY A 514 -14.83 -36.63 -9.00
CA GLY A 514 -14.74 -38.07 -8.79
C GLY A 514 -15.56 -38.54 -7.59
N LEU A 515 -16.22 -39.70 -7.66
CA LEU A 515 -17.06 -40.29 -6.61
C LEU A 515 -16.78 -41.81 -6.41
N TRP A 516 -16.75 -42.31 -5.17
CA TRP A 516 -16.41 -43.72 -4.88
C TRP A 516 -17.00 -44.25 -3.56
N VAL A 517 -16.97 -45.58 -3.39
CA VAL A 517 -17.42 -46.30 -2.17
C VAL A 517 -16.30 -47.14 -1.57
N ARG A 518 -16.42 -47.46 -0.27
CA ARG A 518 -15.38 -48.16 0.50
C ARG A 518 -15.54 -49.68 0.60
N SER A 519 -16.65 -50.25 0.12
CA SER A 519 -16.87 -51.71 0.11
C SER A 519 -17.03 -52.22 -1.33
N PRO A 520 -16.35 -53.31 -1.73
CA PRO A 520 -16.60 -53.99 -2.99
C PRO A 520 -18.06 -54.42 -3.16
N THR A 521 -18.76 -54.79 -2.08
CA THR A 521 -20.18 -55.17 -2.13
C THR A 521 -21.12 -54.00 -2.44
N ALA A 522 -20.67 -52.76 -2.22
CA ALA A 522 -21.41 -51.54 -2.54
C ALA A 522 -21.04 -50.95 -3.92
N TYR A 523 -19.98 -51.43 -4.58
CA TYR A 523 -19.54 -50.87 -5.85
C TYR A 523 -20.48 -51.16 -7.04
N PRO A 524 -21.05 -52.38 -7.19
CA PRO A 524 -22.09 -52.63 -8.20
C PRO A 524 -23.30 -51.71 -8.03
N TRP A 525 -23.68 -51.40 -6.78
CA TRP A 525 -24.70 -50.40 -6.48
C TRP A 525 -24.27 -49.00 -6.94
N LEU A 526 -23.03 -48.57 -6.63
CA LEU A 526 -22.51 -47.25 -7.03
C LEU A 526 -22.46 -47.07 -8.55
N GLN A 527 -21.90 -48.03 -9.28
CA GLN A 527 -21.75 -47.96 -10.75
C GLN A 527 -23.13 -47.79 -11.42
N SER A 528 -24.13 -48.52 -10.93
CA SER A 528 -25.50 -48.52 -11.45
C SER A 528 -26.31 -47.29 -11.02
N PHE A 529 -25.98 -46.69 -9.87
CA PHE A 529 -26.65 -45.48 -9.36
C PHE A 529 -26.06 -44.18 -9.95
N LEU A 530 -24.73 -44.06 -10.09
CA LEU A 530 -24.05 -42.85 -10.58
C LEU A 530 -23.81 -42.87 -12.09
N THR A 531 -24.89 -42.56 -12.80
CA THR A 531 -24.89 -42.29 -14.26
C THR A 531 -24.84 -40.78 -14.54
N ILE A 532 -24.46 -40.37 -15.76
CA ILE A 532 -24.44 -38.94 -16.15
C ILE A 532 -25.81 -38.24 -15.91
N PRO A 533 -26.97 -38.83 -16.25
CA PRO A 533 -28.28 -38.24 -15.92
C PRO A 533 -28.51 -38.05 -14.42
N ARG A 534 -28.04 -38.98 -13.57
CA ARG A 534 -28.19 -38.86 -12.11
C ARG A 534 -27.35 -37.70 -11.56
N LEU A 535 -26.13 -37.49 -12.06
CA LEU A 535 -25.30 -36.35 -11.69
C LEU A 535 -25.98 -35.01 -12.03
N LYS A 536 -26.59 -34.90 -13.22
CA LYS A 536 -27.34 -33.70 -13.63
C LYS A 536 -28.50 -33.36 -12.69
N SER A 537 -29.21 -34.38 -12.19
CA SER A 537 -30.28 -34.22 -11.19
C SER A 537 -29.78 -33.82 -9.80
N LEU A 538 -28.51 -34.07 -9.46
CA LEU A 538 -27.92 -33.76 -8.15
C LEU A 538 -27.28 -32.37 -8.08
N LEU A 539 -27.03 -31.73 -9.24
CA LEU A 539 -26.54 -30.35 -9.34
C LEU A 539 -27.65 -29.29 -9.12
N GLY A 540 -28.90 -29.69 -8.92
CA GLY A 540 -30.00 -28.79 -8.54
C GLY A 540 -30.21 -27.65 -9.54
N ASP A 541 -30.46 -26.46 -9.00
CA ASP A 541 -30.75 -25.25 -9.79
C ASP A 541 -29.48 -24.64 -10.44
N ASP A 542 -28.28 -25.15 -10.12
CA ASP A 542 -27.00 -24.70 -10.67
C ASP A 542 -26.60 -25.41 -11.99
N TYR A 543 -27.27 -26.51 -12.38
CA TYR A 543 -27.02 -27.20 -13.65
C TYR A 543 -27.54 -26.41 -14.86
N LYS A 544 -26.76 -26.36 -15.94
CA LYS A 544 -27.14 -25.71 -17.21
C LYS A 544 -26.95 -26.67 -18.40
N PRO A 545 -27.91 -26.77 -19.34
CA PRO A 545 -27.89 -27.78 -20.41
C PRO A 545 -26.63 -27.83 -21.28
N GLN A 546 -25.94 -26.69 -21.46
CA GLN A 546 -24.75 -26.55 -22.29
C GLN A 546 -23.46 -27.15 -21.70
N TYR A 547 -23.45 -27.57 -20.43
CA TYR A 547 -22.27 -28.18 -19.84
C TYR A 547 -22.02 -29.58 -20.42
N ARG A 548 -20.92 -29.75 -21.17
CA ARG A 548 -20.45 -31.06 -21.61
C ARG A 548 -19.94 -31.84 -20.40
N ILE A 549 -20.38 -33.09 -20.26
CA ILE A 549 -19.96 -33.99 -19.17
C ILE A 549 -19.38 -35.27 -19.76
N GLU A 550 -18.15 -35.61 -19.37
CA GLU A 550 -17.51 -36.91 -19.62
C GLU A 550 -17.52 -37.74 -18.32
N ARG A 551 -17.38 -39.08 -18.42
CA ARG A 551 -17.36 -40.03 -17.28
C ARG A 551 -16.19 -41.00 -17.41
N PHE A 552 -15.75 -41.62 -16.32
CA PHE A 552 -15.02 -42.89 -16.35
C PHE A 552 -15.13 -43.79 -15.12
N GLU A 553 -14.64 -45.03 -15.23
CA GLU A 553 -14.54 -45.99 -14.12
C GLU A 553 -13.11 -46.46 -13.84
N ALA A 554 -12.59 -46.09 -12.68
CA ALA A 554 -11.47 -46.79 -12.09
C ALA A 554 -12.00 -48.03 -11.35
N LYS A 555 -12.34 -49.09 -12.10
CA LYS A 555 -13.03 -50.29 -11.59
C LYS A 555 -12.31 -50.94 -10.39
N ASN A 556 -10.98 -50.92 -10.37
CA ASN A 556 -10.16 -51.44 -9.26
C ASN A 556 -10.07 -50.50 -8.04
N LEU A 557 -10.46 -49.22 -8.18
CA LEU A 557 -10.54 -48.23 -7.10
C LEU A 557 -11.97 -48.06 -6.57
N LEU A 558 -12.93 -48.86 -7.06
CA LEU A 558 -14.34 -48.79 -6.71
C LEU A 558 -14.95 -47.39 -6.94
N ALA A 559 -14.48 -46.72 -8.02
CA ALA A 559 -14.76 -45.31 -8.30
C ALA A 559 -15.42 -45.07 -9.67
N VAL A 560 -16.13 -43.96 -9.76
CA VAL A 560 -16.75 -43.37 -10.95
C VAL A 560 -16.40 -41.88 -10.99
N HIS A 561 -15.81 -41.39 -12.07
CA HIS A 561 -15.33 -40.02 -12.20
C HIS A 561 -16.02 -39.29 -13.35
N PHE A 562 -16.07 -37.95 -13.30
CA PHE A 562 -16.69 -37.09 -14.31
C PHE A 562 -15.87 -35.80 -14.56
N VAL A 563 -15.98 -35.20 -15.74
CA VAL A 563 -15.40 -33.88 -16.08
C VAL A 563 -16.48 -32.98 -16.66
N VAL A 564 -16.60 -31.72 -16.21
CA VAL A 564 -17.65 -30.75 -16.57
C VAL A 564 -17.04 -29.44 -17.09
N TYR A 565 -17.31 -29.10 -18.34
CA TYR A 565 -16.68 -27.95 -19.01
C TYR A 565 -17.57 -26.68 -18.99
N GLY A 566 -16.99 -25.50 -18.73
CA GLY A 566 -17.62 -24.18 -18.96
C GLY A 566 -18.14 -23.36 -17.75
N ILE A 567 -17.43 -23.28 -16.61
CA ILE A 567 -17.93 -22.77 -15.31
C ILE A 567 -17.09 -21.63 -14.60
N LEU A 568 -15.98 -21.04 -15.13
CA LEU A 568 -15.06 -20.03 -14.43
C LEU A 568 -14.27 -18.95 -15.30
N GLN A 569 -13.39 -18.06 -14.73
CA GLN A 569 -12.66 -16.89 -15.38
C GLN A 569 -11.34 -16.32 -14.69
N GLU A 570 -10.54 -15.37 -15.30
CA GLU A 570 -9.10 -14.99 -15.00
C GLU A 570 -8.69 -13.46 -15.10
N GLY A 571 -7.44 -12.93 -14.80
CA GLY A 571 -7.04 -11.45 -14.73
C GLY A 571 -5.55 -10.94 -14.99
N VAL A 572 -5.25 -9.59 -15.08
CA VAL A 572 -4.06 -8.94 -15.82
C VAL A 572 -3.56 -7.47 -15.42
N ASP A 573 -2.49 -6.90 -16.08
CA ASP A 573 -1.84 -5.53 -16.05
C ASP A 573 -1.63 -4.81 -17.45
N HIS A 574 -1.20 -3.52 -17.52
CA HIS A 574 -1.13 -2.62 -18.71
C HIS A 574 0.25 -2.28 -19.37
N VAL A 575 1.25 -1.73 -18.67
CA VAL A 575 2.31 -0.90 -19.35
C VAL A 575 3.19 -1.73 -20.30
N GLN A 576 3.42 -2.99 -19.96
CA GLN A 576 4.20 -3.92 -20.78
C GLN A 576 3.53 -4.21 -22.13
N VAL A 577 2.20 -4.09 -22.23
CA VAL A 577 1.46 -4.24 -23.49
C VAL A 577 1.93 -3.23 -24.53
N ILE A 578 2.16 -1.97 -24.14
CA ILE A 578 2.63 -0.92 -25.09
C ILE A 578 4.02 -1.29 -25.62
N HIS A 579 4.92 -1.75 -24.76
CA HIS A 579 6.27 -2.16 -25.17
C HIS A 579 6.25 -3.42 -26.02
N ALA A 580 5.47 -4.45 -25.67
CA ALA A 580 5.35 -5.68 -26.45
C ALA A 580 4.71 -5.46 -27.84
N VAL A 581 3.71 -4.57 -27.94
CA VAL A 581 3.12 -4.14 -29.21
C VAL A 581 4.17 -3.45 -30.09
N LEU A 582 4.98 -2.55 -29.53
CA LEU A 582 6.09 -1.91 -30.26
C LEU A 582 7.23 -2.88 -30.61
N TRP A 583 7.53 -3.85 -29.73
CA TRP A 583 8.58 -4.87 -29.92
C TRP A 583 8.24 -5.85 -31.04
N THR A 584 6.94 -6.09 -31.28
CA THR A 584 6.41 -6.93 -32.36
C THR A 584 6.12 -6.16 -33.66
N GLY A 585 6.34 -4.84 -33.67
CA GLY A 585 6.06 -3.98 -34.84
C GLY A 585 4.59 -3.66 -35.08
N ALA A 586 3.72 -3.98 -34.12
CA ALA A 586 2.30 -3.66 -34.18
C ALA A 586 2.01 -2.22 -33.74
N THR A 587 0.94 -1.62 -34.26
CA THR A 587 0.57 -0.23 -33.96
C THR A 587 -0.24 -0.12 -32.66
N ALA A 588 0.27 0.61 -31.68
CA ALA A 588 -0.42 0.90 -30.42
C ALA A 588 -1.44 2.05 -30.58
N ALA A 589 -2.73 1.73 -30.78
CA ALA A 589 -3.81 2.72 -30.79
C ALA A 589 -4.29 3.02 -29.36
N LEU A 590 -3.86 4.15 -28.80
CA LEU A 590 -4.04 4.47 -27.37
C LEU A 590 -5.31 5.29 -27.12
N MET A 591 -6.21 4.77 -26.28
CA MET A 591 -7.53 5.35 -26.01
C MET A 591 -7.71 5.66 -24.51
N ASN A 592 -8.58 6.61 -24.19
CA ASN A 592 -8.82 7.03 -22.80
C ASN A 592 -9.90 6.14 -22.15
N PRO A 593 -9.65 5.44 -21.01
CA PRO A 593 -10.66 4.60 -20.36
C PRO A 593 -11.90 5.39 -19.88
N MET A 594 -11.74 6.70 -19.63
CA MET A 594 -12.84 7.60 -19.26
C MET A 594 -13.74 8.03 -20.43
N SER A 595 -13.46 7.58 -21.65
CA SER A 595 -14.28 7.86 -22.84
C SER A 595 -15.66 7.17 -22.79
N THR A 596 -16.64 7.75 -23.49
CA THR A 596 -18.00 7.22 -23.62
C THR A 596 -18.07 6.11 -24.68
N THR A 597 -19.19 5.38 -24.75
CA THR A 597 -19.43 4.41 -25.83
C THR A 597 -19.33 5.07 -27.22
N GLU A 598 -19.82 6.30 -27.38
CA GLU A 598 -19.77 7.02 -28.67
C GLU A 598 -18.35 7.48 -29.03
N ASP A 599 -17.56 7.90 -28.04
CA ASP A 599 -16.12 8.15 -28.23
C ASP A 599 -15.43 6.85 -28.73
N PHE A 600 -15.70 5.69 -28.11
CA PHE A 600 -15.11 4.40 -28.53
C PHE A 600 -15.57 3.95 -29.92
N VAL A 601 -16.85 4.12 -30.29
CA VAL A 601 -17.33 3.87 -31.67
C VAL A 601 -16.47 4.65 -32.65
N HIS A 602 -16.35 5.97 -32.43
CA HIS A 602 -15.59 6.87 -33.30
C HIS A 602 -14.09 6.52 -33.35
N TYR A 603 -13.49 6.07 -32.25
CA TYR A 603 -12.10 5.59 -32.24
C TYR A 603 -11.91 4.29 -33.04
N PHE A 604 -12.86 3.37 -32.95
CA PHE A 604 -12.83 2.08 -33.62
C PHE A 604 -13.11 2.20 -35.13
N GLU A 605 -13.99 3.13 -35.54
CA GLU A 605 -14.19 3.48 -36.96
C GLU A 605 -12.88 3.95 -37.62
N ILE A 606 -12.08 4.76 -36.89
CA ILE A 606 -10.79 5.29 -37.34
C ILE A 606 -9.70 4.21 -37.35
N CYS A 607 -9.48 3.51 -36.23
CA CYS A 607 -8.31 2.64 -36.05
C CYS A 607 -8.51 1.19 -36.53
N ARG A 608 -9.76 0.73 -36.66
CA ARG A 608 -10.13 -0.66 -37.03
C ARG A 608 -9.27 -1.73 -36.31
N PRO A 609 -9.27 -1.75 -34.97
CA PRO A 609 -8.39 -2.62 -34.19
C PRO A 609 -8.67 -4.10 -34.45
N LYS A 610 -7.60 -4.90 -34.60
CA LYS A 610 -7.67 -6.37 -34.63
C LYS A 610 -7.73 -6.96 -33.22
N LEU A 611 -6.99 -6.33 -32.29
CA LEU A 611 -6.86 -6.71 -30.89
C LEU A 611 -7.23 -5.50 -30.03
N LEU A 612 -8.07 -5.68 -29.02
CA LEU A 612 -8.45 -4.66 -28.06
C LEU A 612 -8.09 -5.09 -26.64
N VAL A 613 -7.05 -4.46 -26.09
CA VAL A 613 -6.55 -4.70 -24.74
C VAL A 613 -7.18 -3.69 -23.78
N ILE A 614 -8.13 -4.13 -22.93
CA ILE A 614 -9.05 -3.23 -22.19
C ILE A 614 -9.30 -3.66 -20.74
N ASP A 615 -9.41 -2.72 -19.80
CA ASP A 615 -9.87 -3.04 -18.42
C ASP A 615 -11.23 -3.75 -18.41
N ALA A 616 -11.41 -4.73 -17.53
CA ALA A 616 -12.64 -5.51 -17.39
C ALA A 616 -13.90 -4.64 -17.16
N GLU A 617 -13.74 -3.50 -16.48
CA GLU A 617 -14.79 -2.48 -16.27
C GLU A 617 -15.27 -1.79 -17.56
N LEU A 618 -14.59 -2.01 -18.69
CA LEU A 618 -14.90 -1.44 -20.00
C LEU A 618 -15.52 -2.45 -20.98
N VAL A 619 -15.53 -3.76 -20.67
CA VAL A 619 -15.89 -4.84 -21.62
C VAL A 619 -17.25 -4.61 -22.28
N GLU A 620 -18.30 -4.35 -21.51
CA GLU A 620 -19.64 -4.15 -22.06
C GLU A 620 -19.79 -2.81 -22.81
N LYS A 621 -19.07 -1.77 -22.37
CA LYS A 621 -18.98 -0.48 -23.09
C LYS A 621 -18.34 -0.66 -24.47
N VAL A 622 -17.27 -1.46 -24.53
CA VAL A 622 -16.49 -1.75 -25.75
C VAL A 622 -17.25 -2.70 -26.67
N LYS A 623 -17.86 -3.79 -26.17
CA LYS A 623 -18.77 -4.65 -26.94
C LYS A 623 -19.92 -3.85 -27.58
N THR A 624 -20.51 -2.92 -26.83
CA THR A 624 -21.57 -2.02 -27.34
C THR A 624 -21.07 -1.08 -28.43
N ALA A 625 -19.80 -0.66 -28.39
CA ALA A 625 -19.20 0.15 -29.45
C ALA A 625 -18.88 -0.70 -30.70
N ILE A 626 -18.30 -1.89 -30.52
CA ILE A 626 -18.01 -2.84 -31.61
C ILE A 626 -19.28 -3.25 -32.36
N SER A 627 -20.37 -3.56 -31.65
CA SER A 627 -21.62 -4.03 -32.25
C SER A 627 -22.31 -3.02 -33.18
N ARG A 628 -21.95 -1.74 -33.09
CA ARG A 628 -22.44 -0.64 -33.93
C ARG A 628 -21.67 -0.50 -35.25
N ILE A 629 -20.50 -1.14 -35.39
CA ILE A 629 -19.59 -0.96 -36.52
C ILE A 629 -19.54 -2.24 -37.37
N GLN A 630 -19.98 -2.13 -38.62
CA GLN A 630 -19.84 -3.24 -39.58
C GLN A 630 -18.36 -3.56 -39.84
N GLY A 631 -18.02 -4.85 -39.79
CA GLY A 631 -16.67 -5.34 -40.02
C GLY A 631 -15.71 -5.33 -38.81
N LEU A 632 -16.20 -5.13 -37.57
CA LEU A 632 -15.39 -5.27 -36.35
C LEU A 632 -15.83 -6.42 -35.42
N LYS A 633 -16.74 -7.29 -35.85
CA LYS A 633 -17.18 -8.45 -35.06
C LYS A 633 -16.05 -9.47 -34.77
N GLU A 634 -14.99 -9.44 -35.59
CA GLU A 634 -13.80 -10.29 -35.50
C GLU A 634 -12.68 -9.67 -34.65
N THR A 635 -12.90 -8.51 -34.02
CA THR A 635 -11.91 -7.92 -33.11
C THR A 635 -11.77 -8.77 -31.85
N GLU A 636 -10.60 -9.37 -31.66
CA GLU A 636 -10.23 -10.10 -30.45
C GLU A 636 -10.18 -9.14 -29.25
N ILE A 637 -10.92 -9.45 -28.18
CA ILE A 637 -10.88 -8.68 -26.94
C ILE A 637 -9.95 -9.39 -25.96
N VAL A 638 -8.82 -8.76 -25.67
CA VAL A 638 -7.94 -9.12 -24.55
C VAL A 638 -8.43 -8.34 -23.33
N ILE A 639 -9.02 -9.02 -22.37
CA ILE A 639 -9.47 -8.37 -21.13
C ILE A 639 -8.25 -8.17 -20.21
N LEU A 640 -8.20 -7.02 -19.53
CA LEU A 640 -7.29 -6.70 -18.43
C LEU A 640 -8.04 -6.73 -17.10
N GLY A 641 -7.59 -7.54 -16.14
CA GLY A 641 -8.33 -7.83 -14.90
C GLY A 641 -9.46 -8.86 -15.07
N ARG A 642 -10.06 -9.31 -13.96
CA ARG A 642 -11.13 -10.34 -13.98
C ARG A 642 -12.44 -9.79 -14.53
N SER A 643 -12.92 -10.39 -15.61
CA SER A 643 -14.31 -10.22 -16.03
C SER A 643 -15.21 -11.21 -15.29
N ASN A 644 -16.31 -10.69 -14.74
CA ASN A 644 -17.38 -11.50 -14.16
C ASN A 644 -18.48 -11.86 -15.19
N ASN A 645 -18.23 -11.60 -16.48
CA ASN A 645 -19.05 -11.96 -17.65
C ASN A 645 -18.10 -12.17 -18.85
N SER A 646 -18.09 -13.29 -19.56
CA SER A 646 -19.24 -13.82 -20.27
C SER A 646 -18.99 -15.22 -20.85
N SER A 647 -20.06 -15.91 -21.23
CA SER A 647 -20.05 -17.21 -21.91
C SER A 647 -20.01 -17.05 -23.44
N ASN A 648 -18.96 -16.42 -23.99
CA ASN A 648 -18.77 -16.23 -25.45
C ASN A 648 -17.31 -16.51 -25.85
N GLU A 649 -17.12 -17.20 -26.97
CA GLU A 649 -15.90 -17.93 -27.35
C GLU A 649 -14.77 -17.06 -27.94
N SER A 650 -14.83 -15.73 -27.81
CA SER A 650 -13.91 -14.78 -28.48
C SER A 650 -13.19 -13.80 -27.54
N GLN A 651 -13.11 -14.12 -26.25
CA GLN A 651 -12.39 -13.30 -25.27
C GLN A 651 -11.08 -13.98 -24.87
N ILE A 652 -9.96 -13.35 -25.20
CA ILE A 652 -8.63 -13.76 -24.74
C ILE A 652 -8.40 -13.13 -23.36
N LEU A 653 -7.65 -13.82 -22.52
CA LEU A 653 -7.06 -13.21 -21.35
C LEU A 653 -5.55 -13.39 -21.33
N LEU A 654 -4.88 -12.26 -21.43
CA LEU A 654 -3.45 -12.09 -21.24
C LEU A 654 -3.12 -12.33 -19.75
N LYS A 655 -2.27 -13.27 -19.36
CA LYS A 655 -1.98 -13.53 -17.95
C LYS A 655 -0.71 -12.81 -17.52
N PHE A 656 -0.84 -11.78 -16.69
CA PHE A 656 0.33 -11.07 -16.16
C PHE A 656 0.81 -11.72 -14.84
N PRO A 657 2.10 -12.05 -14.67
CA PRO A 657 3.23 -11.83 -15.60
C PRO A 657 3.53 -12.99 -16.56
N SER A 658 2.87 -14.15 -16.44
CA SER A 658 3.26 -15.39 -17.14
C SER A 658 3.29 -15.33 -18.68
N ASP A 659 2.54 -14.44 -19.31
CA ASP A 659 2.54 -14.25 -20.76
C ASP A 659 3.69 -13.34 -21.24
N PHE A 660 4.45 -12.76 -20.31
CA PHE A 660 5.65 -11.94 -20.53
C PHE A 660 6.92 -12.57 -19.92
N GLU A 661 6.78 -13.44 -18.92
CA GLU A 661 7.88 -14.22 -18.32
C GLU A 661 8.17 -15.47 -19.16
N SER A 662 9.24 -15.42 -19.95
CA SER A 662 9.69 -16.50 -20.83
C SER A 662 11.22 -16.60 -20.84
N ASP A 663 11.75 -17.82 -20.70
CA ASP A 663 13.19 -18.11 -20.86
C ASP A 663 13.69 -17.84 -22.31
N THR A 664 12.76 -17.74 -23.27
CA THR A 664 13.04 -17.39 -24.66
C THR A 664 12.60 -15.95 -24.94
N ALA A 665 13.54 -15.05 -25.19
CA ALA A 665 13.26 -13.69 -25.63
C ALA A 665 12.74 -13.68 -27.08
N LEU A 666 11.65 -12.97 -27.35
CA LEU A 666 11.16 -12.75 -28.71
C LEU A 666 12.12 -11.81 -29.48
N PRO A 667 12.40 -12.08 -30.77
CA PRO A 667 13.22 -11.19 -31.58
C PRO A 667 12.59 -9.79 -31.67
N VAL A 668 13.42 -8.76 -31.63
CA VAL A 668 12.98 -7.38 -31.88
C VAL A 668 12.45 -7.24 -33.30
N PHE A 669 11.41 -6.42 -33.47
CA PHE A 669 10.98 -5.99 -34.80
C PHE A 669 12.04 -5.09 -35.44
N ASP A 670 12.84 -5.69 -36.33
CA ASP A 670 14.00 -5.00 -36.92
C ASP A 670 13.61 -4.04 -38.05
N LEU A 671 13.89 -2.76 -37.82
CA LEU A 671 13.73 -1.66 -38.77
C LEU A 671 15.07 -1.21 -39.39
N THR A 672 16.20 -1.86 -39.11
CA THR A 672 17.55 -1.48 -39.58
C THR A 672 17.66 -1.38 -41.11
N HIS A 673 16.86 -2.18 -41.83
CA HIS A 673 16.80 -2.20 -43.29
C HIS A 673 15.46 -1.67 -43.85
N GLN A 674 14.68 -0.93 -43.05
CA GLN A 674 13.36 -0.42 -43.42
C GLN A 674 13.25 1.09 -43.18
N ASP A 675 12.46 1.80 -44.00
CA ASP A 675 12.18 3.21 -43.75
C ASP A 675 11.17 3.38 -42.60
N ASN A 676 11.69 3.58 -41.39
CA ASN A 676 10.90 3.78 -40.17
C ASN A 676 10.05 5.06 -40.16
N ARG A 677 10.15 5.94 -41.17
CA ARG A 677 9.19 7.04 -41.43
C ARG A 677 7.86 6.52 -41.98
N ASN A 678 7.83 5.29 -42.50
CA ASN A 678 6.63 4.65 -43.04
C ASN A 678 5.98 3.63 -42.10
N HIS A 679 6.64 3.27 -40.99
CA HIS A 679 6.12 2.34 -39.99
C HIS A 679 5.46 3.07 -38.81
N THR A 680 4.19 2.75 -38.57
CA THR A 680 3.34 3.37 -37.55
C THR A 680 3.53 2.72 -36.19
N ALA A 681 4.08 3.46 -35.23
CA ALA A 681 4.30 3.00 -33.87
C ALA A 681 3.04 3.16 -33.01
N CYS A 682 2.44 4.34 -33.02
CA CYS A 682 1.31 4.68 -32.16
C CYS A 682 0.24 5.50 -32.90
N ILE A 683 -1.00 5.40 -32.44
CA ILE A 683 -2.07 6.33 -32.77
C ILE A 683 -2.58 6.95 -31.47
N CYS A 684 -2.51 8.28 -31.37
CA CYS A 684 -3.06 9.03 -30.24
C CYS A 684 -4.29 9.84 -30.69
N PHE A 685 -5.34 9.89 -29.87
CA PHE A 685 -6.54 10.67 -30.21
C PHE A 685 -6.43 12.12 -29.72
N SER A 686 -6.30 13.03 -30.68
CA SER A 686 -6.35 14.48 -30.46
C SER A 686 -7.79 14.95 -30.50
N SER A 687 -8.24 15.84 -29.62
CA SER A 687 -9.61 16.39 -29.67
C SER A 687 -9.92 17.14 -30.98
N GLY A 688 -8.87 17.56 -31.68
CA GLY A 688 -8.95 18.09 -33.04
C GLY A 688 -9.66 19.43 -33.16
N THR A 689 -9.83 19.85 -34.42
CA THR A 689 -10.30 21.19 -34.79
C THR A 689 -11.72 21.23 -35.33
N SER A 690 -12.41 20.08 -35.38
CA SER A 690 -13.66 19.87 -36.13
C SER A 690 -14.73 19.11 -35.34
N GLY A 691 -14.68 19.19 -34.00
CA GLY A 691 -15.75 18.69 -33.12
C GLY A 691 -15.82 17.18 -32.88
N LYS A 692 -14.97 16.37 -33.53
CA LYS A 692 -14.72 14.98 -33.13
C LYS A 692 -13.20 14.70 -33.06
N PRO A 693 -12.73 13.83 -32.15
CA PRO A 693 -11.31 13.52 -32.03
C PRO A 693 -10.73 12.87 -33.30
N LYS A 694 -9.50 13.22 -33.68
CA LYS A 694 -8.79 12.62 -34.83
C LYS A 694 -7.70 11.68 -34.34
N GLY A 695 -7.57 10.53 -34.98
CA GLY A 695 -6.45 9.61 -34.75
C GLY A 695 -5.18 10.18 -35.39
N VAL A 696 -4.19 10.56 -34.59
CA VAL A 696 -2.93 11.13 -35.03
C VAL A 696 -1.94 10.00 -35.26
N GLU A 697 -1.47 9.81 -36.50
CA GLU A 697 -0.57 8.72 -36.85
C GLU A 697 0.90 9.08 -36.56
N LEU A 698 1.48 8.42 -35.57
CA LEU A 698 2.86 8.63 -35.09
C LEU A 698 3.74 7.44 -35.47
N THR A 699 4.88 7.72 -36.10
CA THR A 699 5.77 6.69 -36.65
C THR A 699 6.92 6.40 -35.70
N HIS A 700 7.60 5.26 -35.88
CA HIS A 700 8.83 5.00 -35.12
C HIS A 700 9.82 6.15 -35.28
N TYR A 701 9.96 6.69 -36.51
CA TYR A 701 10.76 7.88 -36.76
C TYR A 701 10.31 9.11 -35.98
N SER A 702 9.03 9.52 -36.04
CA SER A 702 8.60 10.78 -35.42
C SER A 702 8.60 10.74 -33.89
N LEU A 703 8.41 9.56 -33.29
CA LEU A 703 8.62 9.35 -31.85
C LEU A 703 10.12 9.39 -31.49
N ILE A 704 10.98 8.62 -32.17
CA ILE A 704 12.43 8.61 -31.88
C ILE A 704 13.04 10.00 -32.08
N ALA A 705 12.68 10.70 -33.17
CA ALA A 705 13.13 12.06 -33.44
C ALA A 705 12.61 13.07 -32.40
N SER A 706 11.40 12.90 -31.89
CA SER A 706 10.89 13.70 -30.77
C SER A 706 11.71 13.48 -29.51
N LEU A 707 11.96 12.22 -29.13
CA LEU A 707 12.74 11.89 -27.92
C LEU A 707 14.19 12.41 -28.03
N ALA A 708 14.83 12.20 -29.17
CA ALA A 708 16.19 12.69 -29.45
C ALA A 708 16.25 14.23 -29.48
N GLY A 709 15.33 14.90 -30.17
CA GLY A 709 15.28 16.36 -30.28
C GLY A 709 14.98 17.06 -28.95
N ILE A 710 14.07 16.50 -28.14
CA ILE A 710 13.78 16.96 -26.78
C ILE A 710 15.03 16.84 -25.90
N ARG A 711 15.69 15.66 -25.91
CA ARG A 711 16.91 15.41 -25.13
C ARG A 711 18.09 16.28 -25.57
N ALA A 712 18.23 16.55 -26.86
CA ALA A 712 19.29 17.41 -27.40
C ALA A 712 19.09 18.89 -27.03
N SER A 713 17.84 19.37 -26.92
CA SER A 713 17.55 20.76 -26.56
C SER A 713 17.68 21.10 -25.07
N ASP A 714 17.44 20.15 -24.16
CA ASP A 714 17.69 20.31 -22.71
C ASP A 714 18.15 18.99 -22.05
N PRO A 715 19.41 18.56 -22.27
CA PRO A 715 19.95 17.33 -21.67
C PRO A 715 20.16 17.44 -20.15
N ALA A 716 20.18 18.67 -19.61
CA ALA A 716 20.29 18.93 -18.17
C ALA A 716 18.99 18.57 -17.44
N PHE A 717 17.84 18.65 -18.11
CA PHE A 717 16.55 18.20 -17.59
C PHE A 717 16.19 16.75 -18.00
N TYR A 718 16.51 16.35 -19.23
CA TYR A 718 16.17 15.03 -19.80
C TYR A 718 17.32 14.02 -19.65
N ASN A 719 17.52 13.52 -18.43
CA ASN A 719 18.51 12.49 -18.09
C ASN A 719 17.98 11.50 -17.01
N SER A 720 18.82 10.53 -16.65
CA SER A 720 18.52 9.45 -15.70
C SER A 720 18.32 9.90 -14.25
N GLU A 721 18.81 11.08 -13.84
CA GLU A 721 18.50 11.60 -12.50
C GLU A 721 17.03 11.97 -12.35
N ASN A 722 16.31 12.21 -13.45
CA ASN A 722 14.96 12.76 -13.41
C ASN A 722 14.01 11.84 -12.63
N ARG A 723 13.40 12.39 -11.57
CA ARG A 723 12.62 11.62 -10.59
C ARG A 723 11.34 12.37 -10.23
N GLY A 724 10.18 11.74 -10.40
CA GLY A 724 8.90 12.38 -10.13
C GLY A 724 7.68 11.47 -10.13
N VAL A 725 6.51 12.09 -9.96
CA VAL A 725 5.18 11.45 -9.94
C VAL A 725 4.39 11.91 -11.16
N PHE A 726 3.63 11.00 -11.79
CA PHE A 726 2.85 11.31 -12.99
C PHE A 726 1.41 10.78 -12.90
N PHE A 727 0.45 11.65 -13.23
CA PHE A 727 -0.99 11.44 -13.05
C PHE A 727 -1.83 11.73 -14.30
N ALA A 728 -1.20 12.17 -15.41
CA ALA A 728 -1.89 12.42 -16.66
C ALA A 728 -2.06 11.11 -17.46
N PRO A 729 -3.07 10.99 -18.35
CA PRO A 729 -3.32 9.75 -19.08
C PRO A 729 -2.15 9.35 -19.99
N LEU A 730 -1.72 8.09 -19.90
CA LEU A 730 -0.66 7.53 -20.78
C LEU A 730 -1.09 7.46 -22.26
N CYS A 731 -2.41 7.42 -22.52
CA CYS A 731 -2.96 7.46 -23.88
C CYS A 731 -2.85 8.82 -24.59
N HIS A 732 -2.42 9.87 -23.89
CA HIS A 732 -2.17 11.19 -24.46
C HIS A 732 -0.68 11.35 -24.74
N ILE A 733 -0.31 12.09 -25.79
CA ILE A 733 1.08 12.23 -26.27
C ILE A 733 2.06 12.62 -25.15
N TYR A 734 1.62 13.43 -24.19
CA TYR A 734 2.44 13.86 -23.05
C TYR A 734 2.79 12.70 -22.11
N GLY A 735 1.87 11.76 -21.87
CA GLY A 735 2.13 10.56 -21.06
C GLY A 735 2.93 9.50 -21.82
N LEU A 736 2.60 9.29 -23.10
CA LEU A 736 3.36 8.42 -24.01
C LEU A 736 4.83 8.85 -24.08
N ASN A 737 5.09 10.10 -24.50
CA ASN A 737 6.46 10.60 -24.66
C ASN A 737 7.18 10.69 -23.30
N THR A 738 6.58 11.29 -22.27
CA THR A 738 7.30 11.53 -21.00
C THR A 738 7.58 10.25 -20.23
N VAL A 739 6.60 9.35 -20.12
CA VAL A 739 6.68 8.21 -19.19
C VAL A 739 6.92 6.90 -19.94
N ALA A 740 6.03 6.52 -20.85
CA ALA A 740 6.10 5.21 -21.49
C ALA A 740 7.35 5.05 -22.37
N LEU A 741 7.84 6.14 -22.99
CA LEU A 741 9.00 6.13 -23.88
C LEU A 741 10.24 6.80 -23.26
N MET A 742 10.22 8.11 -22.98
CA MET A 742 11.41 8.85 -22.52
C MET A 742 11.94 8.32 -21.20
N SER A 743 11.07 8.11 -20.20
CA SER A 743 11.55 7.66 -18.88
C SER A 743 12.12 6.24 -18.92
N ALA A 744 11.51 5.35 -19.72
CA ALA A 744 12.06 4.02 -20.00
C ALA A 744 13.43 4.09 -20.70
N TRP A 745 13.58 4.92 -21.75
CA TRP A 745 14.84 5.09 -22.48
C TRP A 745 15.95 5.73 -21.64
N LEU A 746 15.61 6.65 -20.74
CA LEU A 746 16.57 7.33 -19.86
C LEU A 746 16.89 6.55 -18.57
N GLY A 747 16.13 5.50 -18.23
CA GLY A 747 16.19 4.88 -16.90
C GLY A 747 15.69 5.82 -15.78
N ALA A 748 14.87 6.82 -16.12
CA ALA A 748 14.38 7.83 -15.18
C ALA A 748 13.19 7.31 -14.36
N TYR A 749 13.12 7.69 -13.07
CA TYR A 749 12.10 7.16 -12.16
C TYR A 749 10.78 7.94 -12.24
N VAL A 750 9.69 7.24 -12.61
CA VAL A 750 8.33 7.79 -12.57
C VAL A 750 7.39 6.88 -11.78
N MET A 751 6.77 7.45 -10.74
CA MET A 751 5.66 6.79 -10.04
C MET A 751 4.32 7.17 -10.67
N LEU A 752 3.53 6.17 -11.09
CA LEU A 752 2.21 6.38 -11.69
C LEU A 752 1.10 6.55 -10.63
N MET A 753 0.15 7.44 -10.91
CA MET A 753 -0.94 7.81 -10.01
C MET A 753 -2.30 7.71 -10.73
N ARG A 754 -3.04 6.60 -10.55
CA ARG A 754 -4.32 6.31 -11.27
C ARG A 754 -5.42 7.36 -11.05
N LYS A 755 -5.38 8.16 -9.97
CA LYS A 755 -6.34 9.23 -9.68
C LYS A 755 -5.68 10.40 -8.96
N TYR A 756 -5.73 11.59 -9.56
CA TYR A 756 -5.12 12.82 -9.03
C TYR A 756 -5.87 13.44 -7.84
N THR A 757 -5.12 13.84 -6.80
CA THR A 757 -5.46 14.87 -5.81
C THR A 757 -4.19 15.64 -5.42
N LEU A 758 -4.30 16.89 -4.98
CA LEU A 758 -3.11 17.68 -4.60
C LEU A 758 -2.36 17.10 -3.38
N PRO A 759 -2.98 16.75 -2.24
CA PRO A 759 -2.26 16.19 -1.10
C PRO A 759 -1.50 14.91 -1.46
N ARG A 760 -2.13 13.99 -2.21
CA ARG A 760 -1.48 12.73 -2.62
C ARG A 760 -0.37 12.96 -3.66
N LEU A 761 -0.46 13.98 -4.52
CA LEU A 761 0.66 14.33 -5.40
C LEU A 761 1.87 14.83 -4.59
N LEU A 762 1.64 15.67 -3.58
CA LEU A 762 2.72 16.22 -2.74
C LEU A 762 3.33 15.15 -1.81
N GLU A 763 2.48 14.31 -1.19
CA GLU A 763 2.89 13.12 -0.42
C GLU A 763 3.77 12.20 -1.27
N LEU A 764 3.28 11.76 -2.43
CA LEU A 764 4.03 10.88 -3.32
C LEU A 764 5.30 11.55 -3.85
N SER A 765 5.30 12.86 -4.07
CA SER A 765 6.51 13.58 -4.48
C SER A 765 7.56 13.62 -3.38
N SER A 766 7.14 13.75 -2.11
CA SER A 766 8.03 13.69 -0.96
C SER A 766 8.57 12.26 -0.72
N GLN A 767 7.69 11.25 -0.74
CA GLN A 767 8.07 9.82 -0.64
C GLN A 767 8.99 9.38 -1.78
N ALA A 768 8.71 9.83 -3.01
CA ALA A 768 9.54 9.56 -4.16
C ALA A 768 10.79 10.44 -4.25
N GLN A 769 11.06 11.36 -3.31
CA GLN A 769 12.16 12.33 -3.38
C GLN A 769 12.25 13.01 -4.76
N ALA A 770 11.09 13.47 -5.25
CA ALA A 770 10.94 14.01 -6.59
C ALA A 770 11.82 15.24 -6.77
N ASN A 771 12.70 15.21 -7.77
CA ASN A 771 13.46 16.39 -8.19
C ASN A 771 12.77 17.16 -9.31
N THR A 772 11.77 16.56 -9.95
CA THR A 772 11.00 17.16 -11.02
C THR A 772 9.51 17.12 -10.71
N LEU A 773 8.87 18.29 -10.61
CA LEU A 773 7.42 18.40 -10.59
C LEU A 773 6.90 18.66 -12.02
N ARG A 774 5.99 17.81 -12.47
CA ARG A 774 5.29 17.93 -13.76
C ARG A 774 3.83 18.28 -13.51
N ILE A 775 3.47 19.55 -13.72
CA ILE A 775 2.20 20.12 -13.29
C ILE A 775 1.47 20.86 -14.43
N VAL A 776 0.25 21.33 -14.12
CA VAL A 776 -0.59 22.15 -15.01
C VAL A 776 -1.05 23.40 -14.25
N PRO A 777 -1.43 24.52 -14.92
CA PRO A 777 -1.64 25.81 -14.26
C PRO A 777 -2.57 25.85 -13.02
N PRO A 778 -3.70 25.11 -12.94
CA PRO A 778 -4.50 25.03 -11.71
C PRO A 778 -3.75 24.45 -10.51
N ILE A 779 -2.82 23.52 -10.75
CA ILE A 779 -1.99 22.91 -9.71
C ILE A 779 -0.93 23.92 -9.25
N ALA A 780 -0.29 24.62 -10.19
CA ALA A 780 0.64 25.70 -9.91
C ALA A 780 -0.03 26.82 -9.07
N PHE A 781 -1.27 27.21 -9.40
CA PHE A 781 -2.05 28.17 -8.62
C PHE A 781 -2.38 27.64 -7.21
N ALA A 782 -2.88 26.41 -7.09
CA ALA A 782 -3.20 25.82 -5.79
C ALA A 782 -1.96 25.66 -4.89
N MET A 783 -0.80 25.33 -5.47
CA MET A 783 0.50 25.31 -4.80
C MET A 783 0.98 26.71 -4.38
N SER A 784 0.69 27.75 -5.17
CA SER A 784 1.07 29.12 -4.81
C SER A 784 0.30 29.65 -3.58
N LYS A 785 -1.01 29.38 -3.51
CA LYS A 785 -1.91 29.91 -2.48
C LYS A 785 -2.10 29.01 -1.24
N GLY A 786 -1.93 27.69 -1.36
CA GLY A 786 -2.24 26.74 -0.29
C GLY A 786 -1.13 26.57 0.76
N THR A 787 -1.51 26.16 1.97
CA THR A 787 -0.60 25.71 3.04
C THR A 787 -0.28 24.20 2.97
N GLU A 788 -0.95 23.45 2.09
CA GLU A 788 -0.80 21.98 1.99
C GLU A 788 0.65 21.54 1.75
N MET A 789 1.47 22.36 1.08
CA MET A 789 2.88 22.06 0.82
C MET A 789 3.76 22.17 2.07
N GLU A 790 3.35 22.91 3.11
CA GLU A 790 4.13 23.07 4.35
C GLU A 790 4.17 21.77 5.19
N LYS A 791 3.34 20.77 4.85
CA LYS A 791 3.31 19.44 5.46
C LYS A 791 4.34 18.46 4.86
N TRP A 792 4.89 18.76 3.69
CA TRP A 792 5.64 17.80 2.87
C TRP A 792 7.03 18.32 2.54
N ASN A 793 8.08 17.52 2.76
CA ASN A 793 9.43 17.91 2.38
C ASN A 793 9.58 17.79 0.85
N LEU A 794 9.68 18.93 0.18
CA LEU A 794 9.88 19.04 -1.27
C LEU A 794 11.24 19.70 -1.61
N GLY A 795 12.18 19.71 -0.67
CA GLY A 795 13.52 20.28 -0.85
C GLY A 795 14.37 19.57 -1.90
N SER A 796 13.96 18.39 -2.37
CA SER A 796 14.55 17.68 -3.51
C SER A 796 14.24 18.33 -4.87
N VAL A 797 13.20 19.17 -4.97
CA VAL A 797 12.70 19.72 -6.24
C VAL A 797 13.69 20.71 -6.86
N LYS A 798 14.39 20.25 -7.91
CA LYS A 798 15.30 21.05 -8.75
C LYS A 798 14.57 21.72 -9.93
N TRP A 799 13.47 21.14 -10.43
CA TRP A 799 12.81 21.59 -11.66
C TRP A 799 11.28 21.55 -11.57
N ILE A 800 10.60 22.56 -12.13
CA ILE A 800 9.14 22.61 -12.22
C ILE A 800 8.72 22.88 -13.68
N MET A 801 8.22 21.84 -14.34
CA MET A 801 7.67 21.96 -15.69
C MET A 801 6.15 22.11 -15.63
N CYS A 802 5.62 23.22 -16.13
CA CYS A 802 4.19 23.50 -16.18
C CYS A 802 3.72 23.61 -17.63
N SER A 803 2.80 22.74 -18.04
CA SER A 803 2.39 22.60 -19.45
C SER A 803 0.89 22.76 -19.65
N GLY A 804 0.48 23.17 -20.86
CA GLY A 804 -0.91 23.23 -21.31
C GLY A 804 -1.49 24.64 -21.49
N ALA A 805 -1.20 25.58 -20.59
CA ALA A 805 -1.54 27.00 -20.75
C ALA A 805 -0.49 27.90 -20.08
N ALA A 806 -0.49 29.18 -20.45
CA ALA A 806 0.40 30.17 -19.85
C ALA A 806 0.12 30.35 -18.35
N LEU A 807 1.19 30.39 -17.54
CA LEU A 807 1.13 30.86 -16.16
C LEU A 807 1.07 32.39 -16.11
N LYS A 808 0.36 32.94 -15.13
CA LYS A 808 0.47 34.36 -14.75
C LYS A 808 1.75 34.60 -13.94
N GLU A 809 2.28 35.82 -14.01
CA GLU A 809 3.54 36.20 -13.38
C GLU A 809 3.52 36.09 -11.84
N GLU A 810 2.40 36.44 -11.19
CA GLU A 810 2.28 36.38 -9.73
C GLU A 810 2.25 34.93 -9.21
N VAL A 811 1.85 33.96 -10.05
CA VAL A 811 1.93 32.53 -9.74
C VAL A 811 3.37 32.03 -9.86
N ILE A 812 4.12 32.51 -10.88
CA ILE A 812 5.55 32.19 -11.06
C ILE A 812 6.36 32.76 -9.88
N GLU A 813 6.16 34.03 -9.52
CA GLU A 813 6.79 34.63 -8.33
C GLU A 813 6.51 33.84 -7.06
N ALA A 814 5.24 33.53 -6.78
CA ALA A 814 4.83 32.87 -5.55
C ALA A 814 5.38 31.43 -5.45
N LEU A 815 5.61 30.76 -6.59
CA LEU A 815 6.30 29.49 -6.63
C LEU A 815 7.82 29.64 -6.49
N HIS A 816 8.48 30.61 -7.16
CA HIS A 816 9.91 30.89 -6.95
C HIS A 816 10.23 31.26 -5.50
N LYS A 817 9.33 31.98 -4.81
CA LYS A 817 9.43 32.32 -3.38
C LYS A 817 9.43 31.08 -2.46
N ARG A 818 8.77 29.98 -2.88
CA ARG A 818 8.71 28.70 -2.16
C ARG A 818 9.81 27.71 -2.58
N PHE A 819 10.06 27.58 -3.89
CA PHE A 819 11.07 26.69 -4.49
C PHE A 819 12.30 27.49 -4.92
N LYS A 820 13.06 27.99 -3.94
CA LYS A 820 14.23 28.86 -4.18
C LYS A 820 15.27 28.16 -5.06
N GLY A 821 15.51 28.70 -6.24
CA GLY A 821 16.51 28.19 -7.19
C GLY A 821 16.01 27.10 -8.15
N ALA A 822 14.76 26.65 -8.03
CA ALA A 822 14.17 25.72 -9.00
C ALA A 822 13.52 26.50 -10.16
N PRO A 823 14.06 26.44 -11.41
CA PRO A 823 13.44 27.11 -12.53
C PRO A 823 12.05 26.54 -12.86
N ILE A 824 11.11 27.45 -13.11
CA ILE A 824 9.75 27.16 -13.57
C ILE A 824 9.68 27.44 -15.07
N PHE A 825 9.39 26.41 -15.87
CA PHE A 825 9.41 26.54 -17.34
C PHE A 825 8.22 25.87 -18.02
N GLN A 826 7.96 26.29 -19.25
CA GLN A 826 6.79 25.90 -20.04
C GLN A 826 7.22 25.18 -21.32
N GLY A 827 6.46 24.15 -21.70
CA GLY A 827 6.63 23.42 -22.96
C GLY A 827 5.41 23.61 -23.88
N TYR A 828 5.66 23.69 -25.19
CA TYR A 828 4.65 23.86 -26.22
C TYR A 828 4.74 22.79 -27.33
N GLY A 829 3.58 22.28 -27.69
CA GLY A 829 3.38 21.17 -28.61
C GLY A 829 1.94 20.69 -28.56
N MET A 830 1.65 19.69 -29.37
CA MET A 830 0.32 19.12 -29.58
C MET A 830 0.43 17.61 -29.83
N THR A 831 -0.68 16.91 -30.02
CA THR A 831 -0.66 15.47 -30.31
C THR A 831 0.14 15.17 -31.58
N GLU A 832 0.06 16.10 -32.52
CA GLU A 832 0.54 16.04 -33.89
C GLU A 832 2.03 16.44 -34.04
N THR A 833 2.67 17.05 -33.03
CA THR A 833 4.11 17.38 -33.02
C THR A 833 4.57 18.00 -31.69
N ASN A 834 5.85 17.79 -31.34
CA ASN A 834 6.55 18.54 -30.29
C ASN A 834 7.28 19.74 -30.92
N ILE A 835 7.07 20.95 -30.40
CA ILE A 835 7.47 22.21 -31.08
C ILE A 835 8.58 22.94 -30.35
N ALA A 836 8.33 23.35 -29.10
CA ALA A 836 9.22 24.24 -28.35
C ALA A 836 9.22 23.94 -26.84
N THR A 837 10.29 24.34 -26.15
CA THR A 837 10.29 24.47 -24.70
C THR A 837 11.11 25.68 -24.27
N LEU A 838 10.70 26.31 -23.17
CA LEU A 838 11.57 27.20 -22.42
C LEU A 838 12.54 26.29 -21.66
N ARG A 839 13.85 26.50 -21.82
CA ARG A 839 14.87 25.70 -21.11
C ARG A 839 14.96 26.09 -19.65
N ALA A 840 15.50 25.21 -18.82
CA ALA A 840 15.68 25.47 -17.39
C ALA A 840 16.46 26.77 -17.10
N HIS A 841 17.47 27.12 -17.90
CA HIS A 841 18.26 28.36 -17.74
C HIS A 841 17.64 29.60 -18.41
N GLU A 842 16.56 29.44 -19.19
CA GLU A 842 15.85 30.52 -19.89
C GLU A 842 14.59 30.98 -19.12
N SER A 843 14.30 30.37 -17.96
CA SER A 843 13.05 30.49 -17.19
C SER A 843 12.66 31.91 -16.74
N GLY A 844 13.59 32.87 -16.79
CA GLY A 844 13.30 34.28 -16.53
C GLY A 844 12.42 34.95 -17.59
N ARG A 845 12.24 34.34 -18.77
CA ARG A 845 11.35 34.86 -19.84
C ARG A 845 9.89 34.48 -19.59
N VAL A 846 9.28 35.17 -18.63
CA VAL A 846 7.85 35.06 -18.28
C VAL A 846 6.96 35.16 -19.53
N GLY A 847 5.92 34.34 -19.60
CA GLY A 847 4.97 34.29 -20.72
C GLY A 847 5.49 33.59 -21.99
N SER A 848 6.80 33.34 -22.13
CA SER A 848 7.34 32.61 -23.27
C SER A 848 7.03 31.11 -23.20
N VAL A 849 6.83 30.49 -24.37
CA VAL A 849 6.87 29.03 -24.54
C VAL A 849 8.25 28.51 -24.94
N GLY A 850 9.23 29.41 -25.02
CA GLY A 850 10.63 29.11 -25.27
C GLY A 850 11.03 29.07 -26.74
N ARG A 851 12.00 28.21 -27.04
CA ARG A 851 12.64 28.04 -28.35
C ARG A 851 12.35 26.66 -28.92
N LEU A 852 12.50 26.53 -30.24
CA LEU A 852 12.23 25.29 -30.96
C LEU A 852 13.11 24.12 -30.47
N PHE A 853 12.59 22.90 -30.56
CA PHE A 853 13.40 21.69 -30.38
C PHE A 853 14.42 21.51 -31.51
N ALA A 854 15.49 20.76 -31.24
CA ALA A 854 16.49 20.45 -32.27
C ALA A 854 15.83 19.76 -33.48
N ASN A 855 16.21 20.19 -34.68
CA ASN A 855 15.64 19.80 -35.97
C ASN A 855 14.16 20.21 -36.21
N VAL A 856 13.59 21.09 -35.38
CA VAL A 856 12.27 21.72 -35.64
C VAL A 856 12.49 23.14 -36.18
N GLU A 857 11.81 23.43 -37.28
CA GLU A 857 11.72 24.74 -37.91
C GLU A 857 10.31 25.33 -37.72
N ALA A 858 10.18 26.66 -37.75
CA ALA A 858 8.88 27.31 -37.75
C ALA A 858 8.86 28.61 -38.59
N ARG A 859 7.68 28.91 -39.15
CA ARG A 859 7.31 30.21 -39.75
C ARG A 859 6.12 30.78 -38.98
N LEU A 860 5.98 32.11 -38.95
CA LEU A 860 4.79 32.80 -38.47
C LEU A 860 4.16 33.52 -39.67
N VAL A 861 2.92 33.19 -40.02
CA VAL A 861 2.26 33.74 -41.22
C VAL A 861 0.97 34.49 -40.93
N ASP A 862 0.59 35.40 -41.82
CA ASP A 862 -0.64 36.19 -41.72
C ASP A 862 -1.92 35.39 -42.07
N ASN A 863 -2.82 35.97 -42.88
CA ASN A 863 -3.99 35.27 -43.44
C ASN A 863 -3.85 34.93 -44.93
N ASP A 864 -2.91 35.58 -45.62
CA ASP A 864 -2.55 35.37 -47.03
C ASP A 864 -1.27 34.52 -47.16
N MET A 865 -0.89 33.86 -46.05
CA MET A 865 0.22 32.92 -45.86
C MET A 865 1.63 33.52 -46.07
N GLN A 866 1.74 34.85 -45.99
CA GLN A 866 3.03 35.56 -46.03
C GLN A 866 3.68 35.60 -44.64
N ASP A 867 5.01 35.58 -44.59
CA ASP A 867 5.76 35.63 -43.33
C ASP A 867 5.65 37.02 -42.67
N VAL A 868 5.33 37.05 -41.38
CA VAL A 868 5.21 38.31 -40.62
C VAL A 868 6.56 38.77 -40.06
N GLU A 869 6.72 40.09 -39.90
CA GLU A 869 7.91 40.67 -39.27
C GLU A 869 8.11 40.17 -37.83
N VAL A 870 9.36 40.17 -37.34
CA VAL A 870 9.68 39.84 -35.95
C VAL A 870 8.89 40.75 -34.99
N GLY A 871 8.37 40.17 -33.91
CA GLY A 871 7.50 40.86 -32.94
C GLY A 871 6.03 40.96 -33.33
N LYS A 872 5.64 40.68 -34.59
CA LYS A 872 4.22 40.60 -35.01
C LYS A 872 3.61 39.25 -34.65
N GLU A 873 2.28 39.20 -34.71
CA GLU A 873 1.51 37.98 -34.50
C GLU A 873 1.20 37.28 -35.84
N GLY A 874 1.39 35.95 -35.88
CA GLY A 874 1.05 35.12 -37.03
C GLY A 874 0.66 33.70 -36.62
N GLU A 875 -0.02 32.98 -37.51
CA GLU A 875 -0.26 31.54 -37.37
C GLU A 875 1.07 30.79 -37.47
N MET A 876 1.37 29.94 -36.49
CA MET A 876 2.60 29.17 -36.51
C MET A 876 2.48 27.96 -37.44
N LEU A 877 3.36 27.92 -38.43
CA LEU A 877 3.62 26.78 -39.27
C LEU A 877 4.88 26.09 -38.77
N VAL A 878 4.91 24.75 -38.71
CA VAL A 878 6.04 23.98 -38.19
C VAL A 878 6.47 22.87 -39.14
N ARG A 879 7.77 22.64 -39.24
CA ARG A 879 8.38 21.59 -40.07
C ARG A 879 9.49 20.90 -39.28
N GLY A 880 9.65 19.59 -39.47
CA GLY A 880 10.68 18.83 -38.79
C GLY A 880 10.34 17.34 -38.69
N PRO A 881 11.26 16.52 -38.16
CA PRO A 881 11.08 15.08 -38.05
C PRO A 881 10.10 14.67 -36.94
N THR A 882 9.73 15.61 -36.07
CA THR A 882 8.76 15.43 -34.96
C THR A 882 7.30 15.48 -35.40
N VAL A 883 7.03 15.89 -36.64
CA VAL A 883 5.67 16.04 -37.18
C VAL A 883 5.05 14.66 -37.45
N PHE A 884 3.78 14.50 -37.07
CA PHE A 884 2.96 13.32 -37.36
C PHE A 884 2.87 13.03 -38.87
N ARG A 885 2.60 11.77 -39.22
CA ARG A 885 2.53 11.34 -40.63
C ARG A 885 1.28 11.88 -41.33
N ARG A 886 0.13 11.77 -40.67
CA ARG A 886 -1.21 12.16 -41.14
C ARG A 886 -2.26 11.94 -40.03
N TYR A 887 -3.49 12.40 -40.25
CA TYR A 887 -4.64 11.88 -39.50
C TYR A 887 -5.08 10.56 -40.14
N MET A 888 -5.22 9.52 -39.32
CA MET A 888 -5.60 8.18 -39.75
C MET A 888 -6.99 8.21 -40.40
N ASN A 889 -7.07 7.74 -41.65
CA ASN A 889 -8.28 7.73 -42.48
C ASN A 889 -8.97 9.09 -42.72
N ASP A 890 -8.31 10.21 -42.43
CA ASP A 890 -8.81 11.57 -42.70
C ASP A 890 -7.82 12.37 -43.59
N PRO A 891 -7.80 12.11 -44.91
CA PRO A 891 -6.91 12.80 -45.85
C PRO A 891 -7.28 14.29 -45.98
N LYS A 892 -8.56 14.65 -45.77
CA LYS A 892 -9.02 16.04 -45.81
C LYS A 892 -8.42 16.85 -44.65
N ALA A 893 -8.52 16.35 -43.42
CA ALA A 893 -7.86 17.00 -42.27
C ALA A 893 -6.34 17.03 -42.39
N THR A 894 -5.75 16.02 -43.03
CA THR A 894 -4.31 15.96 -43.27
C THR A 894 -3.88 17.06 -44.25
N ALA A 895 -4.65 17.28 -45.31
CA ALA A 895 -4.46 18.42 -46.21
C ALA A 895 -4.76 19.77 -45.55
N GLU A 896 -5.84 19.89 -44.75
CA GLU A 896 -6.16 21.12 -44.00
C GLU A 896 -5.10 21.49 -42.94
N ALA A 897 -4.34 20.50 -42.45
CA ALA A 897 -3.24 20.69 -41.51
C ALA A 897 -1.87 20.82 -42.20
N SER A 898 -1.81 20.84 -43.53
CA SER A 898 -0.56 20.93 -44.30
C SER A 898 -0.61 22.09 -45.31
N HIS A 899 0.52 22.77 -45.49
CA HIS A 899 0.67 23.85 -46.45
C HIS A 899 2.14 23.89 -46.90
N GLU A 900 2.41 23.56 -48.17
CA GLU A 900 3.75 23.61 -48.77
C GLU A 900 4.84 22.85 -47.98
N GLY A 901 4.47 21.70 -47.40
CA GLY A 901 5.37 20.88 -46.58
C GLY A 901 5.54 21.36 -45.13
N TRP A 902 4.84 22.42 -44.73
CA TRP A 902 4.70 22.87 -43.34
C TRP A 902 3.39 22.39 -42.74
N MET A 903 3.40 22.07 -41.45
CA MET A 903 2.22 21.70 -40.69
C MET A 903 1.61 22.93 -40.01
N ARG A 904 0.29 23.13 -40.15
CA ARG A 904 -0.45 24.26 -39.56
C ARG A 904 -0.86 23.92 -38.12
N THR A 905 -0.28 24.62 -37.14
CA THR A 905 -0.67 24.44 -35.72
C THR A 905 -2.11 24.94 -35.46
N GLY A 906 -2.53 25.99 -36.17
CA GLY A 906 -3.77 26.73 -35.87
C GLY A 906 -3.68 27.64 -34.64
N ASP A 907 -2.50 27.76 -34.02
CA ASP A 907 -2.21 28.67 -32.93
C ASP A 907 -1.58 29.96 -33.45
N VAL A 908 -1.83 31.09 -32.76
CA VAL A 908 -1.27 32.41 -33.09
C VAL A 908 -0.17 32.74 -32.10
N LEU A 909 1.01 33.02 -32.63
CA LEU A 909 2.21 33.32 -31.85
C LEU A 909 2.90 34.58 -32.38
N LYS A 910 3.71 35.20 -31.51
CA LYS A 910 4.75 36.14 -31.89
C LYS A 910 6.12 35.59 -31.50
N ALA A 911 7.16 35.94 -32.25
CA ALA A 911 8.55 35.65 -31.92
C ALA A 911 9.31 36.95 -31.61
N ASP A 912 10.22 36.93 -30.63
CA ASP A 912 11.16 38.02 -30.39
C ASP A 912 12.49 37.82 -31.14
N GLU A 913 13.34 38.87 -31.16
CA GLU A 913 14.68 38.86 -31.79
C GLU A 913 15.62 37.78 -31.22
N GLY A 914 15.35 37.27 -30.01
CA GLY A 914 16.06 36.15 -29.41
C GLY A 914 15.56 34.77 -29.87
N GLY A 915 14.58 34.71 -30.76
CA GLY A 915 13.94 33.49 -31.23
C GLY A 915 13.02 32.84 -30.19
N PHE A 916 12.57 33.58 -29.18
CA PHE A 916 11.62 33.09 -28.20
C PHE A 916 10.18 33.32 -28.68
N PHE A 917 9.36 32.28 -28.59
CA PHE A 917 7.96 32.31 -29.00
C PHE A 917 7.05 32.62 -27.81
N TYR A 918 5.94 33.31 -28.08
CA TYR A 918 4.91 33.66 -27.11
C TYR A 918 3.54 33.33 -27.73
N LEU A 919 2.75 32.50 -27.07
CA LEU A 919 1.41 32.10 -27.50
C LEU A 919 0.39 33.17 -27.13
N THR A 920 -0.19 33.85 -28.12
CA THR A 920 -1.08 35.00 -27.88
C THR A 920 -2.55 34.68 -28.08
N ASP A 921 -2.91 33.87 -29.08
CA ASP A 921 -4.27 33.34 -29.26
C ASP A 921 -4.28 31.97 -29.98
N ARG A 922 -5.45 31.42 -30.26
CA ARG A 922 -5.64 30.26 -31.15
C ARG A 922 -6.65 30.64 -32.23
N LYS A 923 -6.33 30.47 -33.53
CA LYS A 923 -7.32 30.66 -34.63
C LYS A 923 -8.53 29.71 -34.48
N LYS A 924 -8.44 28.71 -33.59
CA LYS A 924 -9.49 27.74 -33.26
C LYS A 924 -9.58 27.59 -31.73
N GLU A 925 -10.60 28.19 -31.11
CA GLU A 925 -10.78 28.20 -29.66
C GLU A 925 -10.90 26.77 -29.08
N LEU A 926 -9.92 26.33 -28.28
CA LEU A 926 -9.99 25.11 -27.45
C LEU A 926 -10.03 25.51 -25.98
N ILE A 927 -11.02 24.99 -25.24
CA ILE A 927 -11.22 25.28 -23.81
C ILE A 927 -10.24 24.43 -22.98
N LYS A 928 -9.48 25.08 -22.11
CA LYS A 928 -8.47 24.41 -21.27
C LYS A 928 -9.01 24.10 -19.86
N TYR A 929 -9.73 22.99 -19.74
CA TYR A 929 -10.22 22.50 -18.44
C TYR A 929 -9.19 21.59 -17.77
N LYS A 930 -8.42 22.17 -16.85
CA LYS A 930 -7.33 21.55 -16.10
C LYS A 930 -6.23 21.03 -17.02
N GLY A 931 -6.01 19.72 -17.09
CA GLY A 931 -5.09 19.09 -18.03
C GLY A 931 -5.74 18.69 -19.36
N PHE A 932 -7.05 18.90 -19.53
CA PHE A 932 -7.82 18.46 -20.69
C PHE A 932 -8.08 19.61 -21.66
N GLN A 933 -7.98 19.33 -22.95
CA GLN A 933 -8.43 20.23 -24.02
C GLN A 933 -9.84 19.78 -24.45
N VAL A 934 -10.78 20.72 -24.52
CA VAL A 934 -12.19 20.48 -24.86
C VAL A 934 -12.54 21.35 -26.07
N ALA A 935 -13.03 20.74 -27.14
CA ALA A 935 -13.43 21.44 -28.35
C ALA A 935 -14.86 21.99 -28.21
N PRO A 936 -15.10 23.32 -28.33
CA PRO A 936 -16.43 23.90 -28.34
C PRO A 936 -17.35 23.24 -29.37
N ALA A 937 -16.85 23.00 -30.58
CA ALA A 937 -17.61 22.40 -31.68
C ALA A 937 -18.16 20.99 -31.37
N GLU A 938 -17.51 20.21 -30.49
CA GLU A 938 -18.05 18.91 -30.04
C GLU A 938 -19.31 19.14 -29.19
N LEU A 939 -19.21 20.04 -28.21
CA LEU A 939 -20.29 20.39 -27.30
C LEU A 939 -21.42 21.13 -28.01
N GLU A 940 -21.11 21.96 -29.02
CA GLU A 940 -22.10 22.64 -29.87
C GLU A 940 -22.89 21.65 -30.72
N GLY A 941 -22.19 20.71 -31.37
CA GLY A 941 -22.80 19.63 -32.15
C GLY A 941 -23.69 18.69 -31.33
N LEU A 942 -23.41 18.53 -30.03
CA LEU A 942 -24.29 17.82 -29.10
C LEU A 942 -25.44 18.71 -28.58
N LEU A 943 -25.15 19.96 -28.22
CA LEU A 943 -26.09 20.92 -27.63
C LEU A 943 -27.29 21.19 -28.55
N ILE A 944 -27.05 21.28 -29.86
CA ILE A 944 -28.11 21.47 -30.87
C ILE A 944 -29.01 20.22 -31.09
N THR A 945 -28.67 19.06 -30.50
CA THR A 945 -29.54 17.87 -30.52
C THR A 945 -30.60 17.86 -29.42
N HIS A 946 -30.59 18.85 -28.51
CA HIS A 946 -31.54 18.90 -27.41
C HIS A 946 -32.87 19.57 -27.84
N PRO A 947 -34.06 18.98 -27.58
CA PRO A 947 -35.34 19.51 -28.06
C PRO A 947 -35.65 20.97 -27.66
N PHE A 948 -35.08 21.47 -26.56
CA PHE A 948 -35.27 22.86 -26.11
C PHE A 948 -34.31 23.87 -26.73
N VAL A 949 -33.32 23.44 -27.50
CA VAL A 949 -32.31 24.31 -28.14
C VAL A 949 -32.67 24.53 -29.60
N ASN A 950 -32.58 25.78 -30.05
CA ASN A 950 -32.71 26.16 -31.47
C ASN A 950 -31.33 26.45 -32.07
N GLU A 951 -30.49 27.19 -31.35
CA GLU A 951 -29.06 27.34 -31.63
C GLU A 951 -28.26 27.27 -30.33
N GLY A 952 -27.02 26.79 -30.41
CA GLY A 952 -26.10 26.76 -29.28
C GLY A 952 -24.67 27.08 -29.69
N VAL A 953 -23.99 27.93 -28.91
CA VAL A 953 -22.55 28.18 -28.98
C VAL A 953 -21.91 27.88 -27.62
N ILE A 954 -20.69 27.38 -27.65
CA ILE A 954 -19.87 27.07 -26.47
C ILE A 954 -18.66 28.00 -26.48
N CYS A 955 -18.26 28.50 -25.31
CA CYS A 955 -16.99 29.21 -25.16
C CYS A 955 -16.31 28.90 -23.82
N ALA A 956 -15.06 29.35 -23.69
CA ALA A 956 -14.34 29.35 -22.42
C ALA A 956 -14.93 30.43 -21.49
N SER A 957 -15.33 30.04 -20.28
CA SER A 957 -15.39 30.94 -19.13
C SER A 957 -14.19 30.68 -18.23
N TRP A 958 -13.64 31.72 -17.59
CA TRP A 958 -12.60 31.55 -16.59
C TRP A 958 -13.25 31.34 -15.21
N ASP A 959 -12.93 30.23 -14.56
CA ASP A 959 -13.31 29.95 -13.17
C ASP A 959 -12.12 30.31 -12.28
N GLU A 960 -12.19 31.44 -11.59
CA GLU A 960 -11.14 31.90 -10.66
C GLU A 960 -10.90 30.90 -9.52
N THR A 961 -11.96 30.24 -9.03
CA THR A 961 -11.89 29.31 -7.88
C THR A 961 -11.15 28.02 -8.23
N GLN A 962 -11.26 27.58 -9.49
CA GLN A 962 -10.52 26.44 -10.03
C GLN A 962 -9.26 26.87 -10.83
N SER A 963 -9.04 28.17 -11.01
CA SER A 963 -8.01 28.79 -11.89
C SER A 963 -7.84 28.05 -13.22
N THR A 964 -8.97 27.85 -13.91
CA THR A 964 -9.04 27.08 -15.16
C THR A 964 -10.14 27.62 -16.06
N GLU A 965 -10.07 27.30 -17.36
CA GLU A 965 -11.22 27.52 -18.24
C GLU A 965 -12.25 26.40 -18.09
N VAL A 966 -13.52 26.78 -17.99
CA VAL A 966 -14.67 25.87 -17.95
C VAL A 966 -15.60 26.11 -19.16
N PRO A 967 -16.21 25.06 -19.74
CA PRO A 967 -17.21 25.24 -20.79
C PRO A 967 -18.45 25.96 -20.25
N VAL A 968 -18.87 27.04 -20.92
CA VAL A 968 -20.18 27.68 -20.77
C VAL A 968 -20.93 27.60 -22.10
N ALA A 969 -22.24 27.34 -22.03
CA ALA A 969 -23.13 27.33 -23.19
C ALA A 969 -23.99 28.59 -23.25
N TYR A 970 -24.13 29.12 -24.46
CA TYR A 970 -25.10 30.16 -24.81
C TYR A 970 -26.07 29.60 -25.83
N VAL A 971 -27.37 29.66 -25.54
CA VAL A 971 -28.43 29.05 -26.37
C VAL A 971 -29.52 30.05 -26.75
N THR A 972 -30.16 29.82 -27.91
CA THR A 972 -31.52 30.30 -28.16
C THR A 972 -32.48 29.13 -27.91
N LEU A 973 -33.62 29.39 -27.26
CA LEU A 973 -34.60 28.34 -26.93
C LEU A 973 -35.55 28.09 -28.11
N SER A 974 -35.79 26.81 -28.42
CA SER A 974 -36.84 26.37 -29.35
C SER A 974 -38.24 26.68 -28.79
N GLN A 975 -39.30 26.47 -29.58
CA GLN A 975 -40.68 26.63 -29.08
C GLN A 975 -40.94 25.74 -27.85
N ALA A 976 -40.62 24.45 -27.92
CA ALA A 976 -40.72 23.52 -26.79
C ALA A 976 -39.90 23.97 -25.57
N GLY A 977 -38.73 24.58 -25.79
CA GLY A 977 -37.90 25.15 -24.71
C GLY A 977 -38.47 26.42 -24.07
N ARG A 978 -39.30 27.19 -24.81
CA ARG A 978 -39.98 28.39 -24.32
C ARG A 978 -41.30 28.08 -23.60
N GLU A 979 -42.01 27.07 -24.08
CA GLU A 979 -43.33 26.64 -23.57
C GLU A 979 -43.24 25.56 -22.47
N TYR A 980 -42.03 25.12 -22.12
CA TYR A 980 -41.79 24.12 -21.08
C TYR A 980 -42.42 24.51 -19.74
N SER A 981 -43.33 23.67 -19.24
CA SER A 981 -44.17 23.94 -18.06
C SER A 981 -43.40 24.17 -16.75
N GLY A 982 -42.14 23.76 -16.68
CA GLY A 982 -41.24 24.05 -15.55
C GLY A 982 -40.57 25.42 -15.59
N GLY A 983 -40.81 26.22 -16.63
CA GLY A 983 -40.22 27.55 -16.82
C GLY A 983 -38.76 27.54 -17.30
N LYS A 984 -38.29 28.73 -17.72
CA LYS A 984 -37.00 28.98 -18.37
C LYS A 984 -35.80 28.42 -17.61
N GLU A 985 -35.76 28.54 -16.28
CA GLU A 985 -34.65 28.05 -15.47
C GLU A 985 -34.58 26.52 -15.39
N LYS A 986 -35.73 25.84 -15.39
CA LYS A 986 -35.78 24.38 -15.42
C LYS A 986 -35.47 23.85 -16.82
N ALA A 987 -35.90 24.54 -17.89
CA ALA A 987 -35.48 24.21 -19.26
C ALA A 987 -33.95 24.35 -19.46
N LEU A 988 -33.33 25.42 -18.94
CA LEU A 988 -31.87 25.59 -18.94
C LEU A 988 -31.13 24.49 -18.15
N ARG A 989 -31.71 24.04 -17.04
CA ARG A 989 -31.19 22.94 -16.22
C ARG A 989 -31.26 21.61 -16.95
N GLU A 990 -32.38 21.32 -17.61
CA GLU A 990 -32.56 20.10 -18.42
C GLU A 990 -31.58 20.05 -19.60
N ILE A 991 -31.40 21.16 -20.32
CA ILE A 991 -30.35 21.30 -21.36
C ILE A 991 -28.96 20.97 -20.79
N ARG A 992 -28.63 21.48 -19.60
CA ARG A 992 -27.35 21.22 -18.94
C ARG A 992 -27.21 19.74 -18.57
N GLU A 993 -28.21 19.18 -17.91
CA GLU A 993 -28.19 17.80 -17.39
C GLU A 993 -28.12 16.77 -18.53
N TRP A 994 -28.78 17.04 -19.67
CA TRP A 994 -28.66 16.24 -20.90
C TRP A 994 -27.24 16.23 -21.46
N VAL A 995 -26.61 17.41 -21.61
CA VAL A 995 -25.23 17.48 -22.11
C VAL A 995 -24.25 16.87 -21.09
N ASP A 996 -24.37 17.23 -19.81
CA ASP A 996 -23.51 16.72 -18.74
C ASP A 996 -23.66 15.20 -18.54
N GLY A 997 -24.81 14.61 -18.87
CA GLY A 997 -25.06 13.17 -18.87
C GLY A 997 -24.49 12.43 -20.09
N LYS A 998 -24.36 13.10 -21.24
CA LYS A 998 -23.90 12.50 -22.51
C LYS A 998 -22.39 12.63 -22.77
N VAL A 999 -21.66 13.48 -22.05
CA VAL A 999 -20.23 13.70 -22.27
C VAL A 999 -19.34 13.18 -21.13
N ALA A 1000 -18.12 12.79 -21.48
CA ALA A 1000 -17.08 12.46 -20.50
C ALA A 1000 -16.88 13.61 -19.49
N GLY A 1001 -16.67 13.27 -18.22
CA GLY A 1001 -16.81 14.22 -17.11
C GLY A 1001 -15.99 15.50 -17.17
N TYR A 1002 -14.88 15.54 -17.93
CA TYR A 1002 -14.08 16.75 -18.14
C TYR A 1002 -14.70 17.75 -19.15
N LYS A 1003 -15.57 17.30 -20.06
CA LYS A 1003 -16.24 18.14 -21.08
C LYS A 1003 -17.50 18.87 -20.56
N ARG A 1004 -17.98 18.55 -19.35
CA ARG A 1004 -19.22 19.10 -18.73
C ARG A 1004 -19.28 20.64 -18.66
N LEU A 1005 -20.50 21.18 -18.83
CA LEU A 1005 -20.88 22.60 -18.88
C LEU A 1005 -20.83 23.28 -17.49
N ARG A 1006 -19.64 23.31 -16.88
CA ARG A 1006 -19.40 23.86 -15.54
C ARG A 1006 -19.64 25.36 -15.42
N GLY A 1007 -19.48 26.12 -16.50
CA GLY A 1007 -19.86 27.54 -16.57
C GLY A 1007 -21.37 27.78 -16.72
N GLY A 1008 -22.17 26.70 -16.80
CA GLY A 1008 -23.62 26.74 -16.94
C GLY A 1008 -24.12 26.90 -18.37
N VAL A 1009 -25.43 27.15 -18.49
CA VAL A 1009 -26.15 27.41 -19.75
C VAL A 1009 -26.91 28.73 -19.58
N GLN A 1010 -26.79 29.63 -20.56
CA GLN A 1010 -27.39 30.97 -20.54
C GLN A 1010 -28.21 31.18 -21.82
N VAL A 1011 -29.41 31.79 -21.72
CA VAL A 1011 -30.20 32.15 -22.91
C VAL A 1011 -29.73 33.50 -23.47
N LEU A 1012 -29.48 33.55 -24.77
CA LEU A 1012 -29.43 34.79 -25.56
C LEU A 1012 -30.70 34.92 -26.41
N GLY A 1013 -31.02 36.13 -26.86
CA GLY A 1013 -32.05 36.34 -27.88
C GLY A 1013 -31.59 35.86 -29.26
N GLU A 1014 -30.32 36.08 -29.58
CA GLU A 1014 -29.65 35.65 -30.81
C GLU A 1014 -28.20 35.28 -30.49
N ILE A 1015 -27.60 34.37 -31.28
CA ILE A 1015 -26.16 34.06 -31.21
C ILE A 1015 -25.40 35.03 -32.15
N PRO A 1016 -24.44 35.83 -31.67
CA PRO A 1016 -23.77 36.84 -32.50
C PRO A 1016 -22.94 36.19 -33.61
N LYS A 1017 -23.17 36.59 -34.86
CA LYS A 1017 -22.53 36.03 -36.06
C LYS A 1017 -22.00 37.13 -36.99
N THR A 1018 -21.07 36.75 -37.86
CA THR A 1018 -20.72 37.49 -39.08
C THR A 1018 -21.85 37.38 -40.12
N GLY A 1019 -21.83 38.27 -41.13
CA GLY A 1019 -22.72 38.16 -42.31
C GLY A 1019 -22.55 36.86 -43.13
N SER A 1020 -21.50 36.08 -42.90
CA SER A 1020 -21.30 34.72 -43.46
C SER A 1020 -21.64 33.61 -42.46
N GLY A 1021 -22.43 33.90 -41.41
CA GLY A 1021 -22.95 32.92 -40.45
C GLY A 1021 -21.96 32.41 -39.40
N LYS A 1022 -20.65 32.71 -39.51
CA LYS A 1022 -19.64 32.30 -38.53
C LYS A 1022 -19.87 33.01 -37.19
N VAL A 1023 -19.93 32.25 -36.09
CA VAL A 1023 -20.23 32.76 -34.74
C VAL A 1023 -19.06 33.59 -34.18
N LEU A 1024 -19.35 34.82 -33.74
CA LEU A 1024 -18.42 35.79 -33.18
C LEU A 1024 -18.28 35.60 -31.66
N ARG A 1025 -17.65 34.49 -31.24
CA ARG A 1025 -17.50 34.12 -29.82
C ARG A 1025 -16.92 35.22 -28.92
N ARG A 1026 -16.03 36.09 -29.42
CA ARG A 1026 -15.52 37.28 -28.68
C ARG A 1026 -16.63 38.21 -28.17
N LEU A 1027 -17.76 38.27 -28.86
CA LEU A 1027 -18.92 39.11 -28.48
C LEU A 1027 -19.85 38.43 -27.46
N LEU A 1028 -19.56 37.20 -27.01
CA LEU A 1028 -20.34 36.54 -25.98
C LEU A 1028 -20.08 37.22 -24.61
N PRO A 1029 -21.10 37.32 -23.72
CA PRO A 1029 -20.99 38.10 -22.48
C PRO A 1029 -19.79 37.75 -21.58
N THR A 1030 -19.36 36.49 -21.59
CA THR A 1030 -18.19 36.01 -20.85
C THR A 1030 -16.86 36.49 -21.44
N ARG A 1031 -16.72 36.56 -22.78
CA ARG A 1031 -15.52 37.07 -23.46
C ARG A 1031 -15.40 38.60 -23.29
N LEU A 1032 -16.51 39.33 -23.46
CA LEU A 1032 -16.59 40.78 -23.24
C LEU A 1032 -16.22 41.21 -21.80
N LYS A 1033 -16.50 40.37 -20.79
CA LYS A 1033 -16.03 40.59 -19.42
C LYS A 1033 -14.51 40.44 -19.28
N ARG A 1034 -13.91 39.48 -19.99
CA ARG A 1034 -12.45 39.22 -19.97
C ARG A 1034 -11.66 40.38 -20.60
N GLU A 1035 -12.16 40.93 -21.71
CA GLU A 1035 -11.56 42.11 -22.36
C GLU A 1035 -11.61 43.37 -21.48
N ARG A 1036 -12.72 43.60 -20.77
CA ARG A 1036 -12.86 44.74 -19.83
C ARG A 1036 -11.98 44.63 -18.58
N GLY A 1037 -11.52 43.43 -18.23
CA GLY A 1037 -10.56 43.20 -17.13
C GLY A 1037 -9.10 43.47 -17.51
N GLY A 1038 -8.78 43.68 -18.79
CA GLY A 1038 -7.42 43.86 -19.29
C GLY A 1038 -6.83 45.27 -19.13
N LYS A 1039 -7.36 46.09 -18.21
CA LYS A 1039 -6.84 47.42 -17.88
C LYS A 1039 -6.86 47.69 -16.37
N LEU A 1040 -5.89 47.09 -15.68
CA LEU A 1040 -5.24 47.59 -14.47
C LEU A 1040 -3.94 46.81 -14.25
#